data_AF-A0A7W3LRV1-F1
#
_entry.id   AF-A0A7W3LRV1-F1
#
_cell.length_a   1.000
_cell.length_b   1.000
_cell.length_c   1.000
_cell.angle_alpha   90.00
_cell.angle_beta   90.00
_cell.angle_gamma   90.00
#
_symmetry.space_group_name_H-M   'P 1'
#
loop_
_entity.id
_entity.type
_entity.pdbx_description
1 polymer ?
#
loop_
_entity_poly.entity_id
_entity_poly.type
_entity_poly.pdbx_seq_one_letter_code
_entity_poly.pdbx_strand_id
1 'polypeptide(L)'
;MEIIGKTIVLTGKFGGLSRSAAKRELEAMGARVTGSVSAKTDLVFAGSDAGTKVAAAAARGVPVYDEEDLAAVLAGGELAVEAPAEPAEGAAPFAAPAADGDPESFLAALRAADWAAFAPARDLPPLRAALAELERTHGVTEAHRFATERLRAGGALLRHPDVHRVEMTAHALSPDGRYLAIGSWCGDDYEDGGALQIWELTTGRCVNVIDRVKGGVGWPAYGRTIQWSADASRIAVCHNTDMVGAWNPFDGRHEPLAVMPAHGNSRPSGFALHPDGTRAFHVRRTDHDIHGLVMGLLSGSRRHGLNQRGMGLTKRLSAADRARLDAEELFFERVFWSRDGERIYGHLRDHWALSIDVAAGGVSWLLPTDDRFAAPPEWSTNERLVAVHSASGLVIADALTGQPLAERPAYPGAAFLSWGTDRLAVVVPEDEDGRARPVVGIIDASGEHRYDLDVTLPPSRWEDTADLRPWAWAPDGTRAACLTADGRIEIWSLGEGPERMRTLDVPAGTRGVLWGADDVVVMAGETTLRFVRAATGETIGDLSTLREPPAARPLELDGRDLWRRMRPAPDPTFALDGETWAVAFEEGTVIAPSGRENELDAMLAWTVDRRFAWPLRWGMPRIVPDVPAALEHLEAHTSGRLWAFHGRTLTAPEPPAAWPPPNTASMDDLFEAFSAAVAKLSPKRWTTWLPDALQEAAVMRARRGESAAAQALIRSLPDTQAPRAAAYAAMILAVAGQADDARALVAAHDPTSWRTSPALNAAMGGFCAAVGDDTDADRWFGRALDTVADSAEERLHVARALTAAGREGEARTLLAAADGPPKHSRMSAPWLSFLLRGGHTGFARDLLGAGWFNEPEASEVFVGCGEPELLAEWGERHNWYVKERLPEARRNAGGRPTKPSESDLTALTEAHAKLLKLPRAKRQADTATLIRQAARAGHLSAALDLLPLLPQPDDGGISSLDRPWVALSALRLAVTGADVEVW
;
A
#
# COMPACT_ATOMS: atom_id res chain seq x y z
N MET A 1 14.25 -2.49 -29.55
CA MET A 1 14.66 -1.48 -28.54
C MET A 1 14.72 -0.09 -29.17
N GLU A 2 14.16 0.96 -28.54
CA GLU A 2 14.30 2.36 -28.99
C GLU A 2 15.59 3.00 -28.43
N ILE A 3 16.44 3.55 -29.31
CA ILE A 3 17.71 4.21 -28.93
C ILE A 3 17.62 5.74 -28.82
N ILE A 4 16.48 6.33 -29.19
CA ILE A 4 16.26 7.77 -29.10
C ILE A 4 16.38 8.22 -27.63
N GLY A 5 17.26 9.20 -27.37
CA GLY A 5 17.51 9.76 -26.05
C GLY A 5 18.38 8.90 -25.12
N LYS A 6 18.86 7.73 -25.55
CA LYS A 6 19.71 6.82 -24.74
C LYS A 6 21.17 7.25 -24.74
N THR A 7 21.87 7.06 -23.63
CA THR A 7 23.31 7.27 -23.50
C THR A 7 24.07 5.97 -23.75
N ILE A 8 24.75 5.88 -24.89
CA ILE A 8 25.42 4.66 -25.37
C ILE A 8 26.94 4.79 -25.20
N VAL A 9 27.62 3.71 -24.83
CA VAL A 9 29.09 3.63 -24.85
C VAL A 9 29.53 2.60 -25.87
N LEU A 10 30.41 2.99 -26.79
CA LEU A 10 31.07 2.07 -27.71
C LEU A 10 32.46 1.72 -27.17
N THR A 11 32.76 0.43 -27.01
CA THR A 11 34.06 -0.05 -26.53
C THR A 11 34.57 -1.21 -27.38
N GLY A 12 35.89 -1.39 -27.50
CA GLY A 12 36.49 -2.41 -28.36
C GLY A 12 36.69 -1.99 -29.84
N LYS A 13 37.08 -2.96 -30.67
CA LYS A 13 37.25 -2.88 -32.12
C LYS A 13 36.11 -3.65 -32.79
N PHE A 14 35.39 -2.96 -33.67
CA PHE A 14 34.35 -3.54 -34.52
C PHE A 14 34.99 -3.87 -35.89
N GLY A 15 34.84 -5.10 -36.36
CA GLY A 15 35.45 -5.62 -37.59
C GLY A 15 34.79 -5.14 -38.89
N GLY A 16 33.48 -4.85 -38.86
CA GLY A 16 32.67 -4.43 -40.01
C GLY A 16 32.37 -2.92 -40.04
N LEU A 17 32.56 -2.18 -38.94
CA LEU A 17 32.17 -0.77 -38.84
C LEU A 17 33.16 0.06 -38.00
N SER A 18 33.60 1.23 -38.47
CA SER A 18 34.45 2.08 -37.63
C SER A 18 33.65 2.67 -36.45
N ARG A 19 34.26 2.77 -35.24
CA ARG A 19 33.62 3.41 -34.07
C ARG A 19 33.09 4.81 -34.35
N SER A 20 33.76 5.57 -35.22
CA SER A 20 33.33 6.89 -35.68
C SER A 20 32.08 6.84 -36.56
N ALA A 21 31.97 5.83 -37.43
CA ALA A 21 30.77 5.63 -38.27
C ALA A 21 29.59 5.18 -37.41
N ALA A 22 29.78 4.18 -36.55
CA ALA A 22 28.78 3.72 -35.59
C ALA A 22 28.27 4.86 -34.70
N LYS A 23 29.19 5.66 -34.15
CA LYS A 23 28.83 6.83 -33.34
C LYS A 23 27.93 7.80 -34.10
N ARG A 24 28.30 8.15 -35.33
CA ARG A 24 27.56 9.10 -36.16
C ARG A 24 26.15 8.60 -36.48
N GLU A 25 26.00 7.31 -36.77
CA GLU A 25 24.70 6.73 -37.10
C GLU A 25 23.80 6.60 -35.87
N LEU A 26 24.35 6.16 -34.73
CA LEU A 26 23.61 6.15 -33.45
C LEU A 26 23.17 7.56 -33.02
N GLU A 27 24.03 8.58 -33.21
CA GLU A 27 23.67 9.97 -32.94
C GLU A 27 22.61 10.50 -33.92
N ALA A 28 22.66 10.09 -35.19
CA ALA A 28 21.62 10.42 -36.19
C ALA A 28 20.26 9.78 -35.85
N MET A 29 20.26 8.63 -35.18
CA MET A 29 19.07 7.96 -34.65
C MET A 29 18.64 8.50 -33.27
N GLY A 30 19.23 9.60 -32.79
CA GLY A 30 18.80 10.30 -31.58
C GLY A 30 19.45 9.82 -30.28
N ALA A 31 20.41 8.91 -30.32
CA ALA A 31 21.17 8.50 -29.14
C ALA A 31 22.31 9.49 -28.81
N ARG A 32 22.81 9.45 -27.58
CA ARG A 32 24.00 10.19 -27.12
C ARG A 32 25.16 9.21 -26.90
N VAL A 33 26.22 9.30 -27.70
CA VAL A 33 27.37 8.39 -27.57
C VAL A 33 28.47 9.00 -26.70
N THR A 34 28.84 8.31 -25.63
CA THR A 34 29.82 8.75 -24.63
C THR A 34 31.01 7.79 -24.54
N GLY A 35 32.15 8.30 -24.05
CA GLY A 35 33.40 7.53 -23.97
C GLY A 35 33.58 6.71 -22.68
N SER A 36 32.72 6.88 -21.68
CA SER A 36 32.88 6.30 -20.35
C SER A 36 31.57 5.75 -19.81
N VAL A 37 31.62 4.59 -19.16
CA VAL A 37 30.49 4.02 -18.43
C VAL A 37 30.27 4.82 -17.15
N SER A 38 29.08 5.38 -16.98
CA SER A 38 28.65 6.20 -15.84
C SER A 38 27.29 5.76 -15.34
N ALA A 39 26.81 6.32 -14.22
CA ALA A 39 25.45 6.07 -13.73
C ALA A 39 24.33 6.52 -14.71
N LYS A 40 24.68 7.31 -15.74
CA LYS A 40 23.75 7.77 -16.79
C LYS A 40 23.85 6.92 -18.07
N THR A 41 24.72 5.91 -18.10
CA THR A 41 24.88 5.05 -19.28
C THR A 41 23.73 4.06 -19.34
N ASP A 42 23.01 4.07 -20.45
CA ASP A 42 21.87 3.18 -20.68
C ASP A 42 22.31 1.86 -21.32
N LEU A 43 23.32 1.88 -22.21
CA LEU A 43 23.71 0.74 -23.05
C LEU A 43 25.21 0.78 -23.36
N VAL A 44 25.84 -0.39 -23.52
CA VAL A 44 27.20 -0.52 -24.03
C VAL A 44 27.23 -1.47 -25.23
N PHE A 45 27.83 -1.07 -26.36
CA PHE A 45 28.19 -2.01 -27.43
C PHE A 45 29.69 -2.31 -27.34
N ALA A 46 30.02 -3.59 -27.32
CA ALA A 46 31.37 -4.10 -27.10
C ALA A 46 31.85 -4.91 -28.31
N GLY A 47 32.81 -4.38 -29.05
CA GLY A 47 33.57 -5.13 -30.05
C GLY A 47 34.75 -5.89 -29.42
N SER A 48 35.53 -6.58 -30.25
CA SER A 48 36.77 -7.26 -29.82
C SER A 48 37.72 -6.34 -29.02
N ASP A 49 38.41 -6.84 -28.00
CA ASP A 49 39.27 -6.04 -27.09
C ASP A 49 38.52 -4.93 -26.28
N ALA A 50 37.25 -5.11 -25.93
CA ALA A 50 36.43 -4.12 -25.20
C ALA A 50 36.94 -3.72 -23.79
N GLY A 51 37.84 -4.51 -23.20
CA GLY A 51 38.59 -4.17 -21.99
C GLY A 51 37.72 -3.91 -20.74
N THR A 52 38.26 -3.13 -19.80
CA THR A 52 37.71 -2.90 -18.45
C THR A 52 36.33 -2.22 -18.40
N LYS A 53 35.81 -1.72 -19.53
CA LYS A 53 34.51 -1.06 -19.60
C LYS A 53 33.33 -2.04 -19.59
N VAL A 54 33.52 -3.27 -20.08
CA VAL A 54 32.50 -4.33 -19.97
C VAL A 54 32.31 -4.71 -18.50
N ALA A 55 33.40 -4.90 -17.76
CA ALA A 55 33.36 -5.14 -16.33
C ALA A 55 32.71 -3.96 -15.56
N ALA A 56 33.00 -2.72 -15.96
CA ALA A 56 32.39 -1.52 -15.36
C ALA A 56 30.88 -1.37 -15.65
N ALA A 57 30.39 -1.92 -16.76
CA ALA A 57 28.98 -1.97 -17.14
C ALA A 57 28.24 -3.08 -16.37
N ALA A 58 28.82 -4.28 -16.31
CA ALA A 58 28.29 -5.41 -15.54
C ALA A 58 28.13 -5.07 -14.05
N ALA A 59 29.15 -4.45 -13.44
CA ALA A 59 29.10 -3.99 -12.04
C ALA A 59 28.02 -2.92 -11.75
N ARG A 60 27.43 -2.32 -12.79
CA ARG A 60 26.40 -1.29 -12.69
C ARG A 60 25.04 -1.74 -13.26
N GLY A 61 24.91 -2.99 -13.67
CA GLY A 61 23.70 -3.52 -14.30
C GLY A 61 23.37 -2.86 -15.64
N VAL A 62 24.37 -2.29 -16.33
CA VAL A 62 24.19 -1.70 -17.67
C VAL A 62 24.34 -2.83 -18.70
N PRO A 63 23.35 -3.07 -19.57
CA PRO A 63 23.39 -4.14 -20.56
C PRO A 63 24.50 -3.91 -21.59
N VAL A 64 25.16 -5.00 -21.99
CA VAL A 64 26.27 -5.02 -22.95
C VAL A 64 25.84 -5.86 -24.16
N TYR A 65 25.95 -5.29 -25.34
CA TYR A 65 25.59 -5.87 -26.64
C TYR A 65 26.83 -5.99 -27.53
N ASP A 66 26.80 -6.88 -28.51
CA ASP A 66 27.96 -7.13 -29.38
C ASP A 66 27.96 -6.31 -30.68
N GLU A 67 28.79 -6.71 -31.64
CA GLU A 67 28.88 -6.04 -32.95
C GLU A 67 27.70 -6.35 -33.88
N GLU A 68 27.12 -7.56 -33.80
CA GLU A 68 25.98 -7.96 -34.60
C GLU A 68 24.72 -7.20 -34.16
N ASP A 69 24.56 -7.05 -32.84
CA ASP A 69 23.54 -6.21 -32.22
C ASP A 69 23.63 -4.75 -32.67
N LEU A 70 24.86 -4.21 -32.73
CA LEU A 70 25.09 -2.85 -33.21
C LEU A 70 24.69 -2.72 -34.68
N ALA A 71 25.02 -3.70 -35.52
CA ALA A 71 24.64 -3.70 -36.94
C ALA A 71 23.12 -3.79 -37.12
N ALA A 72 22.43 -4.62 -36.32
CA ALA A 72 20.97 -4.75 -36.34
C ALA A 72 20.27 -3.44 -35.97
N VAL A 73 20.76 -2.74 -34.92
CA VAL A 73 20.24 -1.43 -34.53
C VAL A 73 20.42 -0.40 -35.64
N LEU A 74 21.60 -0.37 -36.27
CA LEU A 74 21.90 0.59 -37.34
C LEU A 74 21.10 0.34 -38.62
N ALA A 75 20.68 -0.91 -38.86
CA ALA A 75 19.78 -1.27 -39.96
C ALA A 75 18.28 -0.97 -39.68
N GLY A 76 17.96 -0.40 -38.51
CA GLY A 76 16.58 -0.10 -38.10
C GLY A 76 15.80 -1.33 -37.59
N GLY A 77 16.49 -2.42 -37.27
CA GLY A 77 15.89 -3.63 -36.69
C GLY A 77 15.60 -3.50 -35.19
N GLU A 78 14.60 -4.24 -34.70
CA GLU A 78 14.39 -4.42 -33.27
C GLU A 78 15.38 -5.44 -32.72
N LEU A 79 16.20 -5.04 -31.73
CA LEU A 79 16.87 -6.00 -30.85
C LEU A 79 15.82 -6.87 -30.17
N ALA A 80 15.85 -8.17 -30.47
CA ALA A 80 15.14 -9.17 -29.68
C ALA A 80 15.66 -9.07 -28.25
N VAL A 81 14.76 -8.80 -27.30
CA VAL A 81 15.05 -9.17 -25.92
C VAL A 81 15.03 -10.69 -25.95
N GLU A 82 16.20 -11.32 -25.95
CA GLU A 82 16.27 -12.77 -25.76
C GLU A 82 15.46 -13.11 -24.50
N ALA A 83 14.34 -13.82 -24.72
CA ALA A 83 13.91 -14.83 -23.77
C ALA A 83 15.15 -15.66 -23.39
N PRO A 84 15.27 -16.14 -22.13
CA PRO A 84 16.45 -16.89 -21.70
C PRO A 84 16.84 -17.88 -22.79
N ALA A 85 18.08 -17.75 -23.28
CA ALA A 85 18.57 -18.43 -24.47
C ALA A 85 18.01 -19.85 -24.54
N GLU A 86 17.28 -20.16 -25.61
CA GLU A 86 17.10 -21.56 -25.95
C GLU A 86 18.51 -22.18 -26.01
N PRO A 87 18.71 -23.37 -25.39
CA PRO A 87 20.04 -23.94 -25.27
C PRO A 87 20.67 -24.02 -26.66
N ALA A 88 21.91 -23.54 -26.77
CA ALA A 88 22.68 -23.56 -28.01
C ALA A 88 22.43 -24.88 -28.76
N GLU A 89 21.80 -24.80 -29.94
CA GLU A 89 21.49 -25.97 -30.76
C GLU A 89 22.79 -26.77 -30.97
N GLY A 90 22.89 -27.92 -30.28
CA GLY A 90 24.05 -28.80 -30.33
C GLY A 90 24.73 -29.12 -29.00
N ALA A 91 24.42 -28.42 -27.90
CA ALA A 91 24.87 -28.86 -26.56
C ALA A 91 23.98 -30.01 -26.06
N ALA A 92 24.59 -31.10 -25.56
CA ALA A 92 23.82 -32.18 -24.96
C ALA A 92 23.04 -31.63 -23.74
N PRO A 93 21.72 -31.90 -23.61
CA PRO A 93 20.96 -31.44 -22.47
C PRO A 93 21.49 -32.07 -21.18
N PHE A 94 21.38 -31.35 -20.07
CA PHE A 94 21.61 -31.94 -18.77
C PHE A 94 20.64 -33.12 -18.60
N ALA A 95 21.19 -34.32 -18.49
CA ALA A 95 20.41 -35.52 -18.21
C ALA A 95 20.44 -35.75 -16.70
N ALA A 96 19.34 -35.41 -16.01
CA ALA A 96 19.20 -35.74 -14.60
C ALA A 96 19.37 -37.25 -14.42
N PRO A 97 20.31 -37.71 -13.56
CA PRO A 97 20.50 -39.13 -13.36
C PRO A 97 19.23 -39.77 -12.79
N ALA A 98 18.89 -40.96 -13.25
CA ALA A 98 17.82 -41.75 -12.64
C ALA A 98 18.28 -42.22 -11.26
N ALA A 99 17.39 -42.14 -10.26
CA ALA A 99 17.66 -42.79 -8.98
C ALA A 99 17.59 -44.30 -9.17
N ASP A 100 18.76 -44.96 -9.19
CA ASP A 100 18.88 -46.42 -9.18
C ASP A 100 18.80 -47.00 -7.75
N GLY A 101 18.65 -46.13 -6.75
CA GLY A 101 18.58 -46.48 -5.34
C GLY A 101 19.94 -46.61 -4.65
N ASP A 102 21.08 -46.39 -5.35
CA ASP A 102 22.40 -46.38 -4.73
C ASP A 102 22.94 -44.93 -4.61
N PRO A 103 23.16 -44.40 -3.40
CA PRO A 103 23.65 -43.04 -3.21
C PRO A 103 25.00 -42.74 -3.89
N GLU A 104 25.92 -43.70 -3.92
CA GLU A 104 27.26 -43.50 -4.50
C GLU A 104 27.22 -43.47 -6.03
N SER A 105 26.48 -44.40 -6.64
CA SER A 105 26.20 -44.39 -8.09
C SER A 105 25.53 -43.09 -8.53
N PHE A 106 24.50 -42.64 -7.79
CA PHE A 106 23.80 -41.39 -8.09
C PHE A 106 24.72 -40.17 -7.95
N LEU A 107 25.54 -40.09 -6.90
CA LEU A 107 26.54 -39.02 -6.72
C LEU A 107 27.59 -39.03 -7.85
N ALA A 108 28.09 -40.21 -8.25
CA ALA A 108 29.02 -40.34 -9.36
C ALA A 108 28.41 -39.83 -10.67
N ALA A 109 27.14 -40.14 -10.92
CA ALA A 109 26.41 -39.64 -12.08
C ALA A 109 26.20 -38.11 -12.03
N LEU A 110 25.86 -37.55 -10.86
CA LEU A 110 25.77 -36.09 -10.67
C LEU A 110 27.11 -35.38 -10.92
N ARG A 111 28.23 -36.00 -10.51
CA ARG A 111 29.58 -35.47 -10.75
C ARG A 111 29.98 -35.52 -12.22
N ALA A 112 29.48 -36.51 -12.97
CA ALA A 112 29.74 -36.66 -14.40
C ALA A 112 28.81 -35.79 -15.28
N ALA A 113 27.68 -35.32 -14.75
CA ALA A 113 26.73 -34.49 -15.48
C ALA A 113 27.30 -33.10 -15.83
N ASP A 114 26.90 -32.56 -16.98
CA ASP A 114 27.28 -31.22 -17.41
C ASP A 114 26.36 -30.15 -16.82
N TRP A 115 26.75 -29.62 -15.66
CA TRP A 115 26.01 -28.56 -14.98
C TRP A 115 26.00 -27.22 -15.73
N ALA A 116 26.86 -27.01 -16.73
CA ALA A 116 26.77 -25.81 -17.58
C ALA A 116 25.57 -25.85 -18.53
N ALA A 117 25.06 -27.04 -18.84
CA ALA A 117 23.85 -27.27 -19.64
C ALA A 117 22.56 -27.33 -18.79
N PHE A 118 22.66 -27.11 -17.47
CA PHE A 118 21.53 -27.19 -16.54
C PHE A 118 20.55 -26.03 -16.75
N ALA A 119 19.30 -26.36 -17.02
CA ALA A 119 18.20 -25.42 -17.18
C ALA A 119 17.15 -25.70 -16.08
N PRO A 120 16.99 -24.81 -15.07
CA PRO A 120 16.15 -25.09 -13.89
C PRO A 120 14.72 -25.54 -14.22
N ALA A 121 14.06 -24.90 -15.18
CA ALA A 121 12.70 -25.27 -15.57
C ALA A 121 12.56 -26.68 -16.16
N ARG A 122 13.61 -27.19 -16.83
CA ARG A 122 13.63 -28.53 -17.43
C ARG A 122 14.13 -29.58 -16.44
N ASP A 123 15.21 -29.27 -15.73
CA ASP A 123 16.05 -30.27 -15.07
C ASP A 123 15.83 -30.34 -13.56
N LEU A 124 15.39 -29.26 -12.92
CA LEU A 124 15.23 -29.21 -11.48
C LEU A 124 14.07 -30.10 -10.98
N PRO A 125 12.87 -30.10 -11.58
CA PRO A 125 11.78 -30.97 -11.12
C PRO A 125 12.14 -32.47 -11.10
N PRO A 126 12.68 -33.09 -12.17
CA PRO A 126 13.06 -34.50 -12.14
C PRO A 126 14.24 -34.77 -11.19
N LEU A 127 15.22 -33.86 -11.10
CA LEU A 127 16.33 -34.00 -10.15
C LEU A 127 15.83 -33.98 -8.69
N ARG A 128 14.92 -33.06 -8.38
CA ARG A 128 14.31 -32.93 -7.04
C ARG A 128 13.52 -34.18 -6.68
N ALA A 129 12.76 -34.75 -7.62
CA ALA A 129 12.03 -36.00 -7.42
C ALA A 129 12.97 -37.18 -7.15
N ALA A 130 14.05 -37.30 -7.93
CA ALA A 130 15.05 -38.36 -7.74
C ALA A 130 15.77 -38.27 -6.39
N LEU A 131 16.14 -37.06 -5.95
CA LEU A 131 16.72 -36.85 -4.63
C LEU A 131 15.73 -37.11 -3.49
N ALA A 132 14.47 -36.70 -3.63
CA ALA A 132 13.44 -37.02 -2.63
C ALA A 132 13.23 -38.54 -2.47
N GLU A 133 13.30 -39.31 -3.56
CA GLU A 133 13.28 -40.78 -3.52
C GLU A 133 14.49 -41.34 -2.73
N LEU A 134 15.67 -40.82 -3.03
CA LEU A 134 16.91 -41.21 -2.38
C LEU A 134 16.87 -40.87 -0.88
N GLU A 135 16.36 -39.69 -0.51
CA GLU A 135 16.16 -39.24 0.87
C GLU A 135 15.24 -40.18 1.64
N ARG A 136 14.11 -40.61 1.05
CA ARG A 136 13.19 -41.53 1.72
C ARG A 136 13.85 -42.86 2.10
N THR A 137 14.84 -43.31 1.33
CA THR A 137 15.46 -44.62 1.51
C THR A 137 16.75 -44.55 2.34
N HIS A 138 17.52 -43.46 2.20
CA HIS A 138 18.88 -43.34 2.76
C HIS A 138 19.09 -42.09 3.64
N GLY A 139 18.06 -41.26 3.81
CA GLY A 139 18.21 -39.93 4.41
C GLY A 139 19.03 -38.99 3.52
N VAL A 140 19.44 -37.83 4.06
CA VAL A 140 20.21 -36.83 3.33
C VAL A 140 21.67 -37.29 3.14
N THR A 141 22.00 -37.61 1.90
CA THR A 141 23.32 -38.12 1.46
C THR A 141 24.24 -37.01 0.91
N GLU A 142 25.48 -37.36 0.54
CA GLU A 142 26.41 -36.43 -0.12
C GLU A 142 25.92 -35.98 -1.52
N ALA A 143 25.10 -36.78 -2.21
CA ALA A 143 24.44 -36.38 -3.46
C ALA A 143 23.58 -35.12 -3.29
N HIS A 144 22.83 -35.02 -2.19
CA HIS A 144 22.01 -33.86 -1.86
C HIS A 144 22.86 -32.62 -1.63
N ARG A 145 23.95 -32.77 -0.86
CA ARG A 145 24.90 -31.67 -0.58
C ARG A 145 25.56 -31.18 -1.86
N PHE A 146 26.06 -32.10 -2.70
CA PHE A 146 26.69 -31.77 -3.96
C PHE A 146 25.73 -31.03 -4.92
N ALA A 147 24.51 -31.53 -5.10
CA ALA A 147 23.52 -30.87 -5.95
C ALA A 147 23.20 -29.46 -5.42
N THR A 148 23.04 -29.31 -4.10
CA THR A 148 22.77 -28.00 -3.48
C THR A 148 23.93 -27.03 -3.67
N GLU A 149 25.18 -27.48 -3.52
CA GLU A 149 26.38 -26.67 -3.78
C GLU A 149 26.42 -26.18 -5.24
N ARG A 150 26.06 -27.04 -6.20
CA ARG A 150 25.99 -26.66 -7.62
C ARG A 150 24.91 -25.62 -7.90
N LEU A 151 23.72 -25.79 -7.33
CA LEU A 151 22.63 -24.82 -7.46
C LEU A 151 22.99 -23.47 -6.83
N ARG A 152 23.64 -23.48 -5.66
CA ARG A 152 24.15 -22.26 -5.00
C ARG A 152 25.21 -21.56 -5.84
N ALA A 153 26.16 -22.31 -6.40
CA ALA A 153 27.15 -21.77 -7.33
C ALA A 153 26.50 -21.19 -8.61
N GLY A 154 25.33 -21.71 -9.01
CA GLY A 154 24.49 -21.20 -10.09
C GLY A 154 23.61 -20.00 -9.72
N GLY A 155 23.71 -19.46 -8.49
CA GLY A 155 22.98 -18.26 -8.06
C GLY A 155 21.70 -18.53 -7.28
N ALA A 156 21.50 -19.75 -6.73
CA ALA A 156 20.39 -20.01 -5.81
C ALA A 156 20.50 -19.15 -4.54
N LEU A 157 19.38 -18.56 -4.11
CA LEU A 157 19.33 -17.63 -2.98
C LEU A 157 18.51 -18.21 -1.83
N LEU A 158 18.93 -17.98 -0.60
CA LEU A 158 18.14 -18.36 0.57
C LEU A 158 16.97 -17.38 0.77
N ARG A 159 15.76 -17.89 1.03
CA ARG A 159 14.54 -17.08 1.23
C ARG A 159 13.76 -17.52 2.46
N HIS A 160 13.08 -16.56 3.09
CA HIS A 160 12.05 -16.82 4.10
C HIS A 160 10.71 -16.16 3.70
N PRO A 161 9.58 -16.69 4.19
CA PRO A 161 8.24 -16.21 3.85
C PRO A 161 7.65 -15.22 4.86
N ASP A 162 8.30 -14.92 5.98
CA ASP A 162 7.71 -14.01 6.98
C ASP A 162 8.11 -12.55 6.70
N VAL A 163 7.39 -11.92 5.76
CA VAL A 163 7.69 -10.55 5.27
C VAL A 163 6.49 -9.62 5.32
N HIS A 164 5.28 -10.17 5.51
CA HIS A 164 4.06 -9.40 5.67
C HIS A 164 4.10 -8.68 7.02
N ARG A 165 3.91 -7.35 7.00
CA ARG A 165 3.90 -6.49 8.20
C ARG A 165 2.49 -6.17 8.70
N VAL A 166 1.50 -6.50 7.87
CA VAL A 166 0.06 -6.46 8.14
C VAL A 166 -0.57 -7.70 7.51
N GLU A 167 -1.88 -7.87 7.65
CA GLU A 167 -2.61 -9.03 7.15
C GLU A 167 -2.45 -9.20 5.63
N MET A 168 -2.53 -10.45 5.20
CA MET A 168 -2.63 -10.83 3.79
C MET A 168 -4.01 -10.40 3.29
N THR A 169 -4.04 -9.58 2.24
CA THR A 169 -5.26 -8.89 1.76
C THR A 169 -5.61 -9.24 0.33
N ALA A 170 -4.68 -9.81 -0.43
CA ALA A 170 -4.88 -10.13 -1.84
C ALA A 170 -4.25 -11.48 -2.18
N HIS A 171 -4.94 -12.27 -3.01
CA HIS A 171 -4.54 -13.63 -3.37
C HIS A 171 -4.80 -13.86 -4.85
N ALA A 172 -3.90 -14.54 -5.56
CA ALA A 172 -4.15 -14.95 -6.93
C ALA A 172 -3.35 -16.20 -7.29
N LEU A 173 -4.07 -17.27 -7.63
CA LEU A 173 -3.48 -18.47 -8.22
C LEU A 173 -3.08 -18.20 -9.68
N SER A 174 -1.92 -18.69 -10.11
CA SER A 174 -1.50 -18.62 -11.51
C SER A 174 -2.43 -19.48 -12.40
N PRO A 175 -2.57 -19.17 -13.70
CA PRO A 175 -3.47 -19.91 -14.58
C PRO A 175 -3.13 -21.39 -14.76
N ASP A 176 -1.85 -21.76 -14.56
CA ASP A 176 -1.38 -23.14 -14.57
C ASP A 176 -1.47 -23.84 -13.20
N GLY A 177 -1.94 -23.12 -12.16
CA GLY A 177 -2.10 -23.61 -10.80
C GLY A 177 -0.79 -23.86 -10.05
N ARG A 178 0.39 -23.54 -10.61
CA ARG A 178 1.69 -23.86 -9.99
C ARG A 178 2.12 -22.86 -8.94
N TYR A 179 1.67 -21.60 -9.07
CA TYR A 179 2.08 -20.51 -8.21
C TYR A 179 0.89 -19.83 -7.54
N LEU A 180 1.09 -19.39 -6.31
CA LEU A 180 0.17 -18.51 -5.60
C LEU A 180 0.88 -17.19 -5.30
N ALA A 181 0.30 -16.09 -5.78
CA ALA A 181 0.69 -14.75 -5.39
C ALA A 181 -0.11 -14.31 -4.15
N ILE A 182 0.57 -13.76 -3.16
CA ILE A 182 -0.04 -13.22 -1.94
C ILE A 182 0.45 -11.80 -1.70
N GLY A 183 -0.50 -10.89 -1.50
CA GLY A 183 -0.27 -9.47 -1.29
C GLY A 183 -0.69 -9.00 0.09
N SER A 184 0.06 -8.03 0.62
CA SER A 184 -0.30 -7.28 1.83
C SER A 184 -0.39 -5.80 1.52
N TRP A 185 -1.37 -5.15 2.12
CA TRP A 185 -1.42 -3.69 2.19
C TRP A 185 -0.23 -3.15 3.02
N CYS A 186 -0.03 -1.84 3.08
CA CYS A 186 1.12 -1.23 3.77
C CYS A 186 0.85 -0.89 5.25
N GLY A 187 -0.39 -1.00 5.73
CA GLY A 187 -0.76 -0.41 7.02
C GLY A 187 -0.69 1.12 6.96
N ASP A 188 -0.28 1.74 8.06
CA ASP A 188 -0.16 3.19 8.14
C ASP A 188 1.13 3.73 7.48
N ASP A 189 2.13 2.88 7.26
CA ASP A 189 3.43 3.24 6.68
C ASP A 189 3.45 3.04 5.16
N TYR A 190 2.80 3.95 4.44
CA TYR A 190 2.72 3.92 2.97
C TYR A 190 4.08 3.96 2.25
N GLU A 191 5.11 4.49 2.89
CA GLU A 191 6.45 4.64 2.29
C GLU A 191 7.30 3.37 2.48
N ASP A 192 7.13 2.66 3.60
CA ASP A 192 7.69 1.33 3.78
C ASP A 192 6.99 0.30 2.88
N GLY A 193 5.72 0.54 2.55
CA GLY A 193 4.97 -0.22 1.54
C GLY A 193 4.52 -1.60 2.02
N GLY A 194 3.94 -2.38 1.11
CA GLY A 194 3.54 -3.76 1.36
C GLY A 194 4.48 -4.76 0.69
N ALA A 195 4.15 -6.04 0.79
CA ALA A 195 4.90 -7.12 0.15
C ALA A 195 4.00 -7.96 -0.77
N LEU A 196 4.60 -8.41 -1.88
CA LEU A 196 4.09 -9.45 -2.77
C LEU A 196 4.98 -10.70 -2.63
N GLN A 197 4.36 -11.82 -2.31
CA GLN A 197 5.02 -13.12 -2.24
C GLN A 197 4.59 -14.02 -3.38
N ILE A 198 5.51 -14.85 -3.84
CA ILE A 198 5.24 -15.88 -4.84
C ILE A 198 5.59 -17.23 -4.22
N TRP A 199 4.61 -18.13 -4.20
CA TRP A 199 4.68 -19.45 -3.59
C TRP A 199 4.64 -20.52 -4.67
N GLU A 200 5.53 -21.50 -4.64
CA GLU A 200 5.44 -22.74 -5.42
C GLU A 200 4.55 -23.73 -4.66
N LEU A 201 3.40 -24.09 -5.23
CA LEU A 201 2.42 -24.91 -4.52
C LEU A 201 2.93 -26.32 -4.23
N THR A 202 3.62 -26.94 -5.18
CA THR A 202 4.10 -28.33 -5.09
C THR A 202 5.01 -28.58 -3.88
N THR A 203 5.71 -27.53 -3.43
CA THR A 203 6.64 -27.56 -2.30
C THR A 203 6.11 -26.83 -1.07
N GLY A 204 5.07 -26.01 -1.21
CA GLY A 204 4.56 -25.15 -0.13
C GLY A 204 5.57 -24.08 0.30
N ARG A 205 6.44 -23.62 -0.61
CA ARG A 205 7.55 -22.70 -0.30
C ARG A 205 7.45 -21.39 -1.04
N CYS A 206 7.83 -20.32 -0.35
CA CYS A 206 7.98 -19.00 -0.96
C CYS A 206 9.26 -18.97 -1.82
N VAL A 207 9.10 -18.74 -3.11
CA VAL A 207 10.18 -18.73 -4.10
C VAL A 207 10.67 -17.31 -4.42
N ASN A 208 9.81 -16.31 -4.23
CA ASN A 208 10.19 -14.91 -4.34
C ASN A 208 9.41 -14.00 -3.39
N VAL A 209 10.06 -12.90 -3.00
CA VAL A 209 9.45 -11.78 -2.29
C VAL A 209 9.82 -10.49 -3.01
N ILE A 210 8.81 -9.71 -3.36
CA ILE A 210 8.93 -8.33 -3.81
C ILE A 210 8.38 -7.47 -2.66
N ASP A 211 9.27 -6.99 -1.80
CA ASP A 211 8.91 -6.17 -0.65
C ASP A 211 8.92 -4.68 -0.97
N ARG A 212 8.36 -3.90 -0.04
CA ARG A 212 8.27 -2.43 -0.12
C ARG A 212 7.63 -1.92 -1.40
N VAL A 213 6.63 -2.64 -1.89
CA VAL A 213 5.74 -2.17 -2.95
C VAL A 213 5.01 -0.95 -2.41
N LYS A 214 5.37 0.23 -2.95
CA LYS A 214 4.91 1.52 -2.44
C LYS A 214 3.38 1.57 -2.32
N GLY A 215 2.90 1.97 -1.15
CA GLY A 215 1.48 2.04 -0.77
C GLY A 215 0.73 0.71 -0.74
N GLY A 216 1.45 -0.42 -0.67
CA GLY A 216 0.87 -1.74 -0.47
C GLY A 216 0.57 -2.49 -1.76
N VAL A 217 0.26 -3.78 -1.61
CA VAL A 217 -0.25 -4.68 -2.66
C VAL A 217 -1.71 -4.97 -2.32
N GLY A 218 -2.63 -4.53 -3.16
CA GLY A 218 -4.07 -4.63 -2.90
C GLY A 218 -4.56 -3.71 -1.78
N TRP A 219 -5.75 -4.02 -1.27
CA TRP A 219 -6.41 -3.29 -0.18
C TRP A 219 -7.40 -4.22 0.53
N PRO A 220 -7.59 -4.10 1.86
CA PRO A 220 -8.58 -4.90 2.59
C PRO A 220 -9.99 -4.83 1.97
N ALA A 221 -10.67 -5.96 1.80
CA ALA A 221 -12.00 -6.07 1.17
C ALA A 221 -12.07 -5.73 -0.34
N TYR A 222 -10.93 -5.63 -1.04
CA TYR A 222 -10.89 -5.49 -2.51
C TYR A 222 -10.33 -6.75 -3.16
N GLY A 223 -11.15 -7.44 -3.94
CA GLY A 223 -10.73 -8.60 -4.73
C GLY A 223 -10.14 -8.23 -6.10
N ARG A 224 -9.51 -9.20 -6.74
CA ARG A 224 -8.90 -9.16 -8.08
C ARG A 224 -7.85 -8.06 -8.24
N THR A 225 -7.22 -7.69 -7.13
CA THR A 225 -6.16 -6.69 -7.07
C THR A 225 -4.81 -7.25 -7.52
N ILE A 226 -4.72 -8.56 -7.75
CA ILE A 226 -3.59 -9.26 -8.36
C ILE A 226 -4.11 -10.07 -9.54
N GLN A 227 -3.47 -9.97 -10.71
CA GLN A 227 -3.83 -10.74 -11.90
C GLN A 227 -2.58 -11.22 -12.64
N TRP A 228 -2.59 -12.49 -13.06
CA TRP A 228 -1.51 -13.12 -13.80
C TRP A 228 -1.74 -13.03 -15.30
N SER A 229 -0.66 -12.94 -16.09
CA SER A 229 -0.73 -13.22 -17.53
C SER A 229 -1.05 -14.71 -17.76
N ALA A 230 -1.57 -15.04 -18.95
CA ALA A 230 -2.02 -16.39 -19.28
C ALA A 230 -0.89 -17.44 -19.24
N ASP A 231 0.35 -17.01 -19.48
CA ASP A 231 1.57 -17.83 -19.42
C ASP A 231 2.22 -17.86 -18.03
N ALA A 232 1.58 -17.24 -17.02
CA ALA A 232 2.08 -17.06 -15.66
C ALA A 232 3.45 -16.36 -15.56
N SER A 233 3.93 -15.69 -16.61
CA SER A 233 5.25 -15.04 -16.61
C SER A 233 5.25 -13.63 -16.04
N ARG A 234 4.06 -13.01 -15.90
CA ARG A 234 3.87 -11.63 -15.46
C ARG A 234 2.70 -11.53 -14.50
N ILE A 235 2.76 -10.50 -13.67
CA ILE A 235 1.71 -10.17 -12.72
C ILE A 235 1.43 -8.68 -12.77
N ALA A 236 0.16 -8.31 -12.75
CA ALA A 236 -0.30 -6.94 -12.56
C ALA A 236 -0.97 -6.82 -11.19
N VAL A 237 -0.71 -5.72 -10.52
CA VAL A 237 -1.03 -5.51 -9.11
C VAL A 237 -1.56 -4.10 -8.89
N CYS A 238 -2.67 -3.97 -8.18
CA CYS A 238 -3.08 -2.69 -7.59
C CYS A 238 -2.13 -2.32 -6.46
N HIS A 239 -1.50 -1.15 -6.54
CA HIS A 239 -0.61 -0.63 -5.51
C HIS A 239 -0.72 0.89 -5.40
N ASN A 240 -0.12 1.48 -4.38
CA ASN A 240 -0.13 2.93 -4.16
C ASN A 240 -1.56 3.51 -4.23
N THR A 241 -2.47 2.85 -3.53
CA THR A 241 -3.90 3.21 -3.38
C THR A 241 -4.75 2.99 -4.64
N ASP A 242 -4.38 3.55 -5.79
CA ASP A 242 -5.19 3.52 -7.02
C ASP A 242 -4.36 3.37 -8.32
N MET A 243 -3.13 2.86 -8.22
CA MET A 243 -2.26 2.57 -9.37
C MET A 243 -2.29 1.09 -9.71
N VAL A 244 -2.05 0.75 -10.98
CA VAL A 244 -1.82 -0.65 -11.41
C VAL A 244 -0.42 -0.76 -11.97
N GLY A 245 0.41 -1.58 -11.34
CA GLY A 245 1.79 -1.85 -11.78
C GLY A 245 1.93 -3.27 -12.33
N ALA A 246 2.90 -3.49 -13.22
CA ALA A 246 3.21 -4.80 -13.76
C ALA A 246 4.63 -5.24 -13.37
N TRP A 247 4.80 -6.49 -12.94
CA TRP A 247 6.08 -7.10 -12.60
C TRP A 247 6.29 -8.40 -13.37
N ASN A 248 7.56 -8.76 -13.55
CA ASN A 248 7.91 -10.16 -13.71
C ASN A 248 8.16 -10.71 -12.30
N PRO A 249 7.28 -11.57 -11.76
CA PRO A 249 7.35 -12.03 -10.37
C PRO A 249 8.55 -12.93 -10.09
N PHE A 250 9.34 -13.28 -11.10
CA PHE A 250 10.50 -14.16 -10.99
C PHE A 250 11.82 -13.45 -11.27
N ASP A 251 11.79 -12.15 -11.58
CA ASP A 251 13.01 -11.36 -11.64
C ASP A 251 13.36 -10.76 -10.26
N GLY A 252 14.48 -10.03 -10.19
CA GLY A 252 14.96 -9.40 -8.96
C GLY A 252 14.54 -7.94 -8.80
N ARG A 253 13.55 -7.46 -9.55
CA ARG A 253 13.17 -6.04 -9.56
C ARG A 253 12.13 -5.78 -8.48
N HIS A 254 12.39 -4.74 -7.69
CA HIS A 254 11.42 -4.21 -6.72
C HIS A 254 10.47 -3.21 -7.38
N GLU A 255 10.95 -2.47 -8.38
CA GLU A 255 10.13 -1.52 -9.13
C GLU A 255 9.34 -2.22 -10.24
N PRO A 256 8.11 -1.77 -10.52
CA PRO A 256 7.30 -2.29 -11.61
C PRO A 256 7.96 -2.00 -12.98
N LEU A 257 7.76 -2.92 -13.92
CA LEU A 257 8.12 -2.78 -15.33
C LEU A 257 7.41 -1.59 -15.98
N ALA A 258 6.15 -1.37 -15.60
CA ALA A 258 5.37 -0.18 -15.92
C ALA A 258 4.29 0.04 -14.87
N VAL A 259 3.82 1.29 -14.80
CA VAL A 259 2.73 1.69 -13.93
C VAL A 259 1.71 2.49 -14.72
N MET A 260 0.45 2.14 -14.54
CA MET A 260 -0.68 2.89 -15.04
C MET A 260 -1.16 3.88 -13.98
N PRO A 261 -1.27 5.18 -14.31
CA PRO A 261 -1.59 6.20 -13.33
C PRO A 261 -3.05 6.21 -12.89
N ALA A 262 -3.19 6.53 -11.61
CA ALA A 262 -4.33 6.88 -10.80
C ALA A 262 -5.46 7.67 -11.48
N HIS A 263 -6.64 7.61 -10.87
CA HIS A 263 -7.76 8.52 -11.15
C HIS A 263 -7.89 9.63 -10.11
N GLY A 264 -6.96 9.64 -9.15
CA GLY A 264 -6.99 10.55 -8.01
C GLY A 264 -8.00 10.12 -6.96
N ASN A 265 -8.35 8.84 -6.93
CA ASN A 265 -9.30 8.29 -5.97
C ASN A 265 -8.54 7.55 -4.86
N SER A 266 -8.99 7.61 -3.61
CA SER A 266 -8.24 7.03 -2.48
C SER A 266 -8.45 5.52 -2.31
N ARG A 267 -8.82 4.78 -3.37
CA ARG A 267 -9.20 3.35 -3.33
C ARG A 267 -8.79 2.62 -4.62
N PRO A 268 -8.51 1.29 -4.58
CA PRO A 268 -8.14 0.54 -5.77
C PRO A 268 -9.22 0.60 -6.85
N SER A 269 -8.80 0.83 -8.08
CA SER A 269 -9.63 0.73 -9.28
C SER A 269 -9.69 -0.72 -9.76
N GLY A 270 -10.84 -1.11 -10.32
CA GLY A 270 -10.93 -2.35 -11.08
C GLY A 270 -10.02 -2.30 -12.30
N PHE A 271 -9.36 -3.41 -12.62
CA PHE A 271 -8.58 -3.53 -13.85
C PHE A 271 -8.68 -4.96 -14.40
N ALA A 272 -8.30 -5.12 -15.66
CA ALA A 272 -8.22 -6.40 -16.32
C ALA A 272 -6.89 -6.49 -17.07
N LEU A 273 -6.04 -7.45 -16.69
CA LEU A 273 -4.79 -7.72 -17.40
C LEU A 273 -5.08 -8.47 -18.69
N HIS A 274 -4.54 -8.00 -19.81
CA HIS A 274 -4.62 -8.74 -21.09
C HIS A 274 -3.80 -10.04 -20.99
N PRO A 275 -4.22 -11.15 -21.63
CA PRO A 275 -3.56 -12.46 -21.52
C PRO A 275 -2.04 -12.47 -21.80
N ASP A 276 -1.56 -11.62 -22.71
CA ASP A 276 -0.13 -11.47 -23.04
C ASP A 276 0.70 -10.76 -21.94
N GLY A 277 0.06 -10.18 -20.92
CA GLY A 277 0.69 -9.41 -19.85
C GLY A 277 1.34 -8.10 -20.29
N THR A 278 1.05 -7.60 -21.49
CA THR A 278 1.64 -6.37 -22.05
C THR A 278 0.71 -5.16 -22.02
N ARG A 279 -0.59 -5.36 -21.77
CA ARG A 279 -1.62 -4.32 -21.71
C ARG A 279 -2.63 -4.61 -20.60
N ALA A 280 -3.34 -3.58 -20.14
CA ALA A 280 -4.46 -3.76 -19.21
C ALA A 280 -5.57 -2.75 -19.51
N PHE A 281 -6.80 -3.14 -19.19
CA PHE A 281 -7.96 -2.27 -19.15
C PHE A 281 -8.13 -1.76 -17.72
N HIS A 282 -8.34 -0.46 -17.57
CA HIS A 282 -8.41 0.20 -16.27
C HIS A 282 -9.74 0.91 -16.11
N VAL A 283 -10.47 0.57 -15.05
CA VAL A 283 -11.77 1.18 -14.75
C VAL A 283 -11.56 2.58 -14.21
N ARG A 284 -12.00 3.57 -14.98
CA ARG A 284 -11.77 4.98 -14.67
C ARG A 284 -12.84 5.88 -15.20
N ARG A 285 -13.13 6.96 -14.49
CA ARG A 285 -13.90 8.05 -15.08
C ARG A 285 -13.12 8.68 -16.23
N THR A 286 -13.76 8.73 -17.38
CA THR A 286 -13.28 9.30 -18.65
C THR A 286 -14.41 10.17 -19.23
N ASP A 287 -14.12 10.95 -20.26
CA ASP A 287 -15.14 11.66 -21.05
C ASP A 287 -15.90 10.71 -22.00
N HIS A 288 -15.83 9.39 -21.78
CA HIS A 288 -16.40 8.35 -22.63
C HIS A 288 -17.49 7.63 -21.84
N ASP A 289 -18.52 7.15 -22.53
CA ASP A 289 -19.66 6.49 -21.88
C ASP A 289 -19.27 5.15 -21.19
N ILE A 290 -18.19 4.50 -21.64
CA ILE A 290 -17.58 3.37 -20.91
C ILE A 290 -16.43 3.90 -20.07
N HIS A 291 -16.56 3.77 -18.74
CA HIS A 291 -15.54 4.20 -17.81
C HIS A 291 -14.34 3.24 -17.78
N GLY A 292 -13.43 3.44 -18.73
CA GLY A 292 -12.10 2.85 -18.68
C GLY A 292 -11.28 3.07 -19.95
N LEU A 293 -10.00 2.69 -19.88
CA LEU A 293 -9.05 2.78 -20.99
C LEU A 293 -8.20 1.51 -21.08
N VAL A 294 -7.89 1.09 -22.30
CA VAL A 294 -6.83 0.10 -22.55
C VAL A 294 -5.49 0.83 -22.65
N MET A 295 -4.52 0.38 -21.85
CA MET A 295 -3.20 0.99 -21.70
C MET A 295 -2.09 -0.05 -21.89
N GLY A 296 -0.96 0.38 -22.45
CA GLY A 296 0.24 -0.45 -22.53
C GLY A 296 0.99 -0.50 -21.19
N LEU A 297 1.35 -1.71 -20.77
CA LEU A 297 2.19 -1.99 -19.60
C LEU A 297 3.67 -2.18 -19.98
N LEU A 298 4.07 -1.89 -21.23
CA LEU A 298 5.46 -1.94 -21.70
C LEU A 298 5.86 -0.76 -22.58
N SER A 299 5.00 0.24 -22.72
CA SER A 299 5.21 1.42 -23.60
C SER A 299 6.20 2.43 -23.02
N GLY A 300 7.44 1.99 -22.77
CA GLY A 300 8.68 2.81 -22.79
C GLY A 300 8.87 3.93 -21.76
N SER A 301 7.85 4.45 -21.09
CA SER A 301 8.02 5.56 -20.15
C SER A 301 8.15 5.07 -18.70
N ARG A 302 9.39 4.96 -18.21
CA ARG A 302 9.68 4.93 -16.75
C ARG A 302 9.24 6.20 -16.01
N ARG A 303 8.63 7.17 -16.71
CA ARG A 303 8.13 8.43 -16.14
C ARG A 303 6.63 8.37 -15.97
N HIS A 304 6.20 8.88 -14.81
CA HIS A 304 4.82 9.12 -14.37
C HIS A 304 4.09 10.12 -15.29
N GLY A 305 3.83 9.72 -16.54
CA GLY A 305 3.17 10.58 -17.51
C GLY A 305 1.67 10.34 -17.52
N LEU A 306 0.90 11.30 -16.98
CA LEU A 306 -0.52 11.51 -17.29
C LEU A 306 -0.82 11.66 -18.80
N ASN A 307 0.21 11.63 -19.66
CA ASN A 307 0.17 11.86 -21.09
C ASN A 307 0.16 10.57 -21.94
N GLN A 308 0.16 9.37 -21.34
CA GLN A 308 -0.10 8.16 -22.13
C GLN A 308 -1.55 8.18 -22.63
N ARG A 309 -1.74 8.32 -23.95
CA ARG A 309 -3.07 8.24 -24.59
C ARG A 309 -3.50 6.77 -24.62
N GLY A 310 -4.37 6.40 -23.68
CA GLY A 310 -5.08 5.12 -23.71
C GLY A 310 -6.09 5.06 -24.85
N MET A 311 -6.44 3.84 -25.25
CA MET A 311 -7.55 3.60 -26.17
C MET A 311 -8.84 3.50 -25.35
N GLY A 312 -9.73 4.48 -25.50
CA GLY A 312 -11.10 4.38 -25.02
C GLY A 312 -11.89 3.42 -25.90
N LEU A 313 -12.67 2.53 -25.27
CA LEU A 313 -13.41 1.49 -26.00
C LEU A 313 -14.57 2.08 -26.81
N THR A 314 -15.28 3.09 -26.30
CA THR A 314 -16.36 3.80 -27.03
C THR A 314 -16.16 5.30 -26.95
N LYS A 315 -16.51 6.05 -28.00
CA LYS A 315 -16.70 7.52 -27.87
C LYS A 315 -18.12 7.90 -27.46
N ARG A 316 -19.13 7.13 -27.90
CA ARG A 316 -20.52 7.17 -27.44
C ARG A 316 -21.17 5.78 -27.57
N LEU A 317 -21.87 5.29 -26.54
CA LEU A 317 -22.83 4.19 -26.59
C LEU A 317 -23.88 4.50 -27.65
N SER A 318 -24.29 3.48 -28.40
CA SER A 318 -25.38 3.65 -29.36
C SER A 318 -26.70 3.91 -28.62
N ALA A 319 -27.66 4.56 -29.28
CA ALA A 319 -29.00 4.73 -28.70
C ALA A 319 -29.67 3.38 -28.39
N ALA A 320 -29.34 2.33 -29.16
CA ALA A 320 -29.79 0.98 -28.91
C ALA A 320 -29.16 0.41 -27.62
N ASP A 321 -27.87 0.65 -27.36
CA ASP A 321 -27.21 0.19 -26.14
C ASP A 321 -27.75 0.91 -24.91
N ARG A 322 -27.93 2.25 -24.98
CA ARG A 322 -28.53 3.03 -23.89
C ARG A 322 -29.94 2.54 -23.54
N ALA A 323 -30.76 2.26 -24.56
CA ALA A 323 -32.10 1.70 -24.36
C ALA A 323 -32.08 0.28 -23.77
N ARG A 324 -31.05 -0.53 -24.07
CA ARG A 324 -30.89 -1.87 -23.48
C ARG A 324 -30.40 -1.82 -22.03
N LEU A 325 -29.54 -0.87 -21.69
CA LEU A 325 -28.90 -0.74 -20.38
C LEU A 325 -29.75 0.02 -19.35
N ASP A 326 -30.66 0.89 -19.82
CA ASP A 326 -31.30 1.93 -19.00
C ASP A 326 -30.27 2.79 -18.23
N ALA A 327 -29.11 3.02 -18.86
CA ALA A 327 -27.99 3.75 -18.29
C ALA A 327 -27.29 4.62 -19.34
N GLU A 328 -26.81 5.78 -18.89
CA GLU A 328 -26.09 6.74 -19.73
C GLU A 328 -24.56 6.53 -19.71
N GLU A 329 -24.05 5.87 -18.67
CA GLU A 329 -22.63 5.59 -18.42
C GLU A 329 -22.47 4.16 -17.87
N LEU A 330 -21.38 3.46 -18.21
CA LEU A 330 -21.06 2.14 -17.67
C LEU A 330 -19.97 2.20 -16.61
N PHE A 331 -20.31 1.78 -15.40
CA PHE A 331 -19.36 1.63 -14.29
C PHE A 331 -19.22 0.17 -13.88
N PHE A 332 -18.02 -0.38 -14.05
CA PHE A 332 -17.71 -1.76 -13.69
C PHE A 332 -17.53 -1.92 -12.18
N GLU A 333 -18.20 -2.91 -11.61
CA GLU A 333 -17.91 -3.44 -10.27
C GLU A 333 -16.84 -4.54 -10.36
N ARG A 334 -16.94 -5.42 -11.37
CA ARG A 334 -15.90 -6.42 -11.71
C ARG A 334 -15.61 -6.38 -13.20
N VAL A 335 -14.35 -6.54 -13.56
CA VAL A 335 -13.90 -6.58 -14.95
C VAL A 335 -12.78 -7.60 -15.12
N PHE A 336 -12.74 -8.28 -16.26
CA PHE A 336 -11.62 -9.13 -16.63
C PHE A 336 -11.53 -9.29 -18.15
N TRP A 337 -10.33 -9.65 -18.60
CA TRP A 337 -10.05 -9.84 -20.00
C TRP A 337 -10.31 -11.30 -20.36
N SER A 338 -10.98 -11.52 -21.49
CA SER A 338 -11.08 -12.84 -22.10
C SER A 338 -9.71 -13.45 -22.38
N ARG A 339 -9.63 -14.78 -22.33
CA ARG A 339 -8.40 -15.55 -22.51
C ARG A 339 -7.81 -15.42 -23.92
N ASP A 340 -8.65 -15.18 -24.93
CA ASP A 340 -8.20 -14.92 -26.31
C ASP A 340 -7.73 -13.47 -26.53
N GLY A 341 -8.00 -12.57 -25.59
CA GLY A 341 -7.59 -11.17 -25.68
C GLY A 341 -8.55 -10.28 -26.48
N GLU A 342 -9.67 -10.79 -26.99
CA GLU A 342 -10.56 -10.06 -27.90
C GLU A 342 -11.67 -9.29 -27.19
N ARG A 343 -12.02 -9.69 -25.96
CA ARG A 343 -13.18 -9.20 -25.21
C ARG A 343 -12.85 -8.79 -23.78
N ILE A 344 -13.64 -7.84 -23.28
CA ILE A 344 -13.69 -7.48 -21.87
C ILE A 344 -15.03 -7.92 -21.31
N TYR A 345 -14.99 -8.84 -20.35
CA TYR A 345 -16.14 -9.26 -19.58
C TYR A 345 -16.29 -8.39 -18.34
N GLY A 346 -17.53 -8.14 -17.93
CA GLY A 346 -17.75 -7.36 -16.72
C GLY A 346 -19.12 -7.51 -16.10
N HIS A 347 -19.17 -7.10 -14.84
CA HIS A 347 -20.38 -6.92 -14.05
C HIS A 347 -20.49 -5.43 -13.70
N LEU A 348 -21.60 -4.82 -14.08
CA LEU A 348 -21.88 -3.41 -13.82
C LEU A 348 -22.48 -3.19 -12.45
N ARG A 349 -22.31 -1.97 -11.93
CA ARG A 349 -22.97 -1.53 -10.71
C ARG A 349 -24.51 -1.54 -10.81
N ASP A 350 -25.04 -1.41 -12.03
CA ASP A 350 -26.48 -1.28 -12.31
C ASP A 350 -27.11 -2.60 -12.81
N HIS A 351 -26.66 -3.75 -12.28
CA HIS A 351 -27.31 -5.07 -12.43
C HIS A 351 -27.19 -5.75 -13.81
N TRP A 352 -26.01 -5.69 -14.43
CA TRP A 352 -25.76 -6.32 -15.74
C TRP A 352 -24.44 -7.07 -15.81
N ALA A 353 -24.48 -8.27 -16.37
CA ALA A 353 -23.33 -8.96 -16.92
C ALA A 353 -23.21 -8.61 -18.40
N LEU A 354 -21.99 -8.39 -18.88
CA LEU A 354 -21.77 -8.00 -20.26
C LEU A 354 -20.47 -8.53 -20.84
N SER A 355 -20.38 -8.40 -22.16
CA SER A 355 -19.14 -8.48 -22.92
C SER A 355 -19.00 -7.24 -23.80
N ILE A 356 -17.79 -6.70 -23.88
CA ILE A 356 -17.38 -5.69 -24.86
C ILE A 356 -16.40 -6.34 -25.83
N ASP A 357 -16.67 -6.19 -27.12
CA ASP A 357 -15.70 -6.48 -28.15
C ASP A 357 -14.68 -5.34 -28.20
N VAL A 358 -13.40 -5.66 -27.98
CA VAL A 358 -12.33 -4.66 -27.87
C VAL A 358 -12.03 -4.02 -29.23
N ALA A 359 -12.14 -4.78 -30.32
CA ALA A 359 -11.83 -4.31 -31.67
C ALA A 359 -12.96 -3.44 -32.25
N ALA A 360 -14.21 -3.86 -32.05
CA ALA A 360 -15.39 -3.10 -32.42
C ALA A 360 -15.64 -1.90 -31.48
N GLY A 361 -15.14 -1.98 -30.25
CA GLY A 361 -15.29 -0.93 -29.25
C GLY A 361 -16.75 -0.76 -28.83
N GLY A 362 -17.47 -1.86 -28.59
CA GLY A 362 -18.91 -1.84 -28.30
C GLY A 362 -19.38 -3.05 -27.52
N VAL A 363 -20.56 -2.93 -26.90
CA VAL A 363 -21.18 -4.00 -26.13
C VAL A 363 -21.65 -5.11 -27.09
N SER A 364 -21.10 -6.32 -26.96
CA SER A 364 -21.49 -7.46 -27.80
C SER A 364 -22.77 -8.12 -27.32
N TRP A 365 -22.94 -8.26 -26.00
CA TRP A 365 -24.15 -8.81 -25.38
C TRP A 365 -24.34 -8.32 -23.93
N LEU A 366 -25.56 -8.47 -23.41
CA LEU A 366 -25.98 -8.07 -22.08
C LEU A 366 -26.89 -9.14 -21.48
N LEU A 367 -26.69 -9.45 -20.20
CA LEU A 367 -27.54 -10.34 -19.40
C LEU A 367 -27.88 -9.68 -18.06
N PRO A 368 -29.16 -9.61 -17.67
CA PRO A 368 -29.57 -8.98 -16.42
C PRO A 368 -29.14 -9.81 -15.21
N THR A 369 -28.68 -9.16 -14.15
CA THR A 369 -28.28 -9.76 -12.86
C THR A 369 -29.18 -9.22 -11.73
N ASP A 370 -28.98 -9.71 -10.51
CA ASP A 370 -29.64 -9.15 -9.30
C ASP A 370 -28.95 -7.89 -8.72
N ASP A 371 -29.49 -7.41 -7.60
CA ASP A 371 -28.94 -6.35 -6.76
C ASP A 371 -27.45 -6.56 -6.44
N ARG A 372 -26.75 -5.47 -6.10
CA ARG A 372 -25.28 -5.35 -5.96
C ARG A 372 -24.58 -6.43 -5.11
N PHE A 373 -25.33 -7.18 -4.30
CA PHE A 373 -24.80 -8.12 -3.30
C PHE A 373 -25.23 -9.59 -3.50
N ALA A 374 -25.99 -9.92 -4.55
CA ALA A 374 -26.37 -11.30 -4.86
C ALA A 374 -25.37 -11.95 -5.85
N ALA A 375 -25.20 -13.27 -5.76
CA ALA A 375 -24.20 -14.07 -6.47
C ALA A 375 -23.69 -13.49 -7.81
N PRO A 376 -22.48 -12.88 -7.85
CA PRO A 376 -21.99 -12.20 -9.04
C PRO A 376 -21.82 -13.17 -10.21
N PRO A 377 -21.94 -12.70 -11.47
CA PRO A 377 -21.82 -13.55 -12.64
C PRO A 377 -20.43 -14.18 -12.72
N GLU A 378 -20.38 -15.43 -13.17
CA GLU A 378 -19.13 -16.19 -13.30
C GLU A 378 -19.06 -16.91 -14.65
N TRP A 379 -17.85 -16.94 -15.21
CA TRP A 379 -17.55 -17.56 -16.49
C TRP A 379 -16.86 -18.89 -16.26
N SER A 380 -17.14 -19.87 -17.12
CA SER A 380 -16.46 -21.16 -17.06
C SER A 380 -14.97 -20.99 -17.34
N THR A 381 -14.15 -21.90 -16.81
CA THR A 381 -12.67 -21.85 -16.95
C THR A 381 -12.17 -21.87 -18.40
N ASN A 382 -12.99 -22.41 -19.32
CA ASN A 382 -12.77 -22.42 -20.76
C ASN A 382 -13.50 -21.30 -21.52
N GLU A 383 -14.17 -20.38 -20.81
CA GLU A 383 -14.91 -19.23 -21.33
C GLU A 383 -15.98 -19.59 -22.39
N ARG A 384 -16.53 -20.81 -22.33
CA ARG A 384 -17.66 -21.21 -23.19
C ARG A 384 -19.00 -20.79 -22.61
N LEU A 385 -19.11 -20.78 -21.29
CA LEU A 385 -20.37 -20.54 -20.59
C LEU A 385 -20.21 -19.37 -19.62
N VAL A 386 -21.29 -18.60 -19.45
CA VAL A 386 -21.46 -17.63 -18.37
C VAL A 386 -22.71 -18.01 -17.59
N ALA A 387 -22.60 -17.97 -16.26
CA ALA A 387 -23.73 -18.16 -15.36
C ALA A 387 -24.09 -16.83 -14.70
N VAL A 388 -25.38 -16.51 -14.73
CA VAL A 388 -25.95 -15.31 -14.13
C VAL A 388 -27.11 -15.72 -13.26
N HIS A 389 -27.10 -15.30 -12.00
CA HIS A 389 -28.20 -15.53 -11.07
C HIS A 389 -28.98 -14.23 -10.88
N SER A 390 -30.31 -14.34 -10.89
CA SER A 390 -31.20 -13.27 -10.47
C SER A 390 -32.43 -13.83 -9.73
N ALA A 391 -33.28 -12.94 -9.21
CA ALA A 391 -34.54 -13.27 -8.56
C ALA A 391 -35.49 -14.02 -9.51
N SER A 392 -35.31 -13.84 -10.82
CA SER A 392 -36.08 -14.52 -11.86
C SER A 392 -35.59 -15.94 -12.15
N GLY A 393 -34.33 -16.25 -11.85
CA GLY A 393 -33.75 -17.55 -12.14
C GLY A 393 -32.23 -17.55 -12.23
N LEU A 394 -31.67 -18.75 -12.35
CA LEU A 394 -30.31 -18.96 -12.81
C LEU A 394 -30.32 -19.16 -14.33
N VAL A 395 -29.57 -18.33 -15.04
CA VAL A 395 -29.36 -18.40 -16.48
C VAL A 395 -27.95 -18.89 -16.76
N ILE A 396 -27.82 -19.94 -17.57
CA ILE A 396 -26.56 -20.34 -18.19
C ILE A 396 -26.64 -19.98 -19.66
N ALA A 397 -25.69 -19.18 -20.12
CA ALA A 397 -25.64 -18.66 -21.47
C ALA A 397 -24.29 -18.96 -22.14
N ASP A 398 -24.28 -18.93 -23.46
CA ASP A 398 -23.05 -18.94 -24.25
C ASP A 398 -22.25 -17.65 -23.97
N ALA A 399 -21.02 -17.78 -23.50
CA ALA A 399 -20.22 -16.62 -23.08
C ALA A 399 -19.79 -15.71 -24.25
N LEU A 400 -19.76 -16.23 -25.47
CA LEU A 400 -19.39 -15.46 -26.66
C LEU A 400 -20.54 -14.58 -27.14
N THR A 401 -21.76 -15.09 -27.10
CA THR A 401 -22.94 -14.46 -27.70
C THR A 401 -23.95 -13.93 -26.69
N GLY A 402 -23.85 -14.35 -25.42
CA GLY A 402 -24.82 -14.07 -24.36
C GLY A 402 -26.16 -14.77 -24.57
N GLN A 403 -26.27 -15.70 -25.51
CA GLN A 403 -27.53 -16.43 -25.78
C GLN A 403 -27.82 -17.39 -24.63
N PRO A 404 -29.00 -17.31 -23.97
CA PRO A 404 -29.40 -18.27 -22.96
C PRO A 404 -29.45 -19.69 -23.54
N LEU A 405 -28.78 -20.62 -22.88
CA LEU A 405 -28.77 -22.04 -23.22
C LEU A 405 -29.66 -22.84 -22.27
N ALA A 406 -29.72 -22.42 -21.01
CA ALA A 406 -30.59 -23.00 -20.01
C ALA A 406 -31.05 -21.95 -18.99
N GLU A 407 -32.30 -22.10 -18.55
CA GLU A 407 -32.88 -21.32 -17.47
C GLU A 407 -33.38 -22.28 -16.38
N ARG A 408 -33.11 -21.90 -15.13
CA ARG A 408 -33.48 -22.68 -13.93
C ARG A 408 -34.08 -21.78 -12.87
N PRO A 409 -34.91 -22.34 -11.97
CA PRO A 409 -35.40 -21.61 -10.81
C PRO A 409 -34.26 -20.96 -10.04
N ALA A 410 -34.53 -19.79 -9.46
CA ALA A 410 -33.55 -19.10 -8.63
C ALA A 410 -33.22 -19.94 -7.40
N TYR A 411 -31.96 -19.89 -6.97
CA TYR A 411 -31.53 -20.39 -5.67
C TYR A 411 -31.63 -19.24 -4.65
N PRO A 412 -32.64 -19.23 -3.75
CA PRO A 412 -32.79 -18.16 -2.78
C PRO A 412 -31.58 -18.12 -1.84
N GLY A 413 -31.03 -16.93 -1.60
CA GLY A 413 -29.85 -16.76 -0.75
C GLY A 413 -28.51 -17.17 -1.39
N ALA A 414 -28.46 -17.40 -2.71
CA ALA A 414 -27.20 -17.65 -3.41
C ALA A 414 -26.24 -16.47 -3.23
N ALA A 415 -25.08 -16.73 -2.63
CA ALA A 415 -24.08 -15.70 -2.34
C ALA A 415 -22.99 -15.63 -3.41
N PHE A 416 -22.65 -16.76 -4.05
CA PHE A 416 -21.74 -16.78 -5.19
C PHE A 416 -21.90 -18.01 -6.07
N LEU A 417 -21.45 -17.86 -7.31
CA LEU A 417 -21.32 -18.91 -8.32
C LEU A 417 -19.85 -19.34 -8.41
N SER A 418 -19.56 -20.57 -8.80
CA SER A 418 -18.17 -21.02 -9.04
C SER A 418 -18.12 -22.15 -10.07
N TRP A 419 -17.44 -21.91 -11.19
CA TRP A 419 -17.26 -22.90 -12.24
C TRP A 419 -16.03 -23.78 -12.02
N GLY A 420 -16.22 -25.09 -12.20
CA GLY A 420 -15.16 -26.02 -12.56
C GLY A 420 -14.93 -26.06 -14.07
N THR A 421 -14.55 -27.21 -14.61
CA THR A 421 -14.34 -27.39 -16.06
C THR A 421 -15.66 -27.44 -16.83
N ASP A 422 -16.63 -28.19 -16.32
CA ASP A 422 -17.92 -28.49 -16.96
C ASP A 422 -19.11 -28.49 -15.98
N ARG A 423 -18.88 -28.01 -14.75
CA ARG A 423 -19.87 -27.98 -13.67
C ARG A 423 -19.85 -26.64 -12.96
N LEU A 424 -21.02 -26.18 -12.57
CA LEU A 424 -21.24 -24.98 -11.79
C LEU A 424 -21.66 -25.37 -10.37
N ALA A 425 -20.96 -24.82 -9.38
CA ALA A 425 -21.43 -24.78 -8.01
C ALA A 425 -22.22 -23.49 -7.78
N VAL A 426 -23.45 -23.64 -7.29
CA VAL A 426 -24.28 -22.54 -6.76
C VAL A 426 -24.24 -22.64 -5.25
N VAL A 427 -23.61 -21.66 -4.59
CA VAL A 427 -23.39 -21.70 -3.14
C VAL A 427 -24.40 -20.81 -2.42
N VAL A 428 -25.22 -21.45 -1.59
CA VAL A 428 -26.08 -20.82 -0.60
C VAL A 428 -25.45 -21.07 0.77
N PRO A 429 -24.76 -20.08 1.37
CA PRO A 429 -24.09 -20.25 2.65
C PRO A 429 -25.11 -20.31 3.81
N GLU A 430 -24.59 -20.48 5.02
CA GLU A 430 -25.35 -20.22 6.24
C GLU A 430 -25.88 -18.77 6.23
N ASP A 431 -27.16 -18.62 6.55
CA ASP A 431 -27.82 -17.31 6.68
C ASP A 431 -28.12 -17.07 8.16
N GLU A 432 -27.59 -15.98 8.72
CA GLU A 432 -27.80 -15.60 10.12
C GLU A 432 -29.29 -15.39 10.44
N ASP A 433 -30.08 -14.96 9.45
CA ASP A 433 -31.52 -14.74 9.59
C ASP A 433 -32.36 -15.99 9.24
N GLY A 434 -31.72 -17.08 8.79
CA GLY A 434 -32.39 -18.35 8.45
C GLY A 434 -33.42 -18.26 7.32
N ARG A 435 -33.29 -17.30 6.40
CA ARG A 435 -34.26 -17.04 5.31
C ARG A 435 -34.11 -18.03 4.16
N ALA A 436 -32.93 -18.61 3.98
CA ALA A 436 -32.65 -19.63 2.97
C ALA A 436 -32.05 -20.91 3.60
N ARG A 437 -32.30 -22.06 2.98
CA ARG A 437 -31.66 -23.32 3.36
C ARG A 437 -30.22 -23.33 2.83
N PRO A 438 -29.20 -23.48 3.68
CA PRO A 438 -27.82 -23.62 3.23
C PRO A 438 -27.66 -24.87 2.37
N VAL A 439 -27.02 -24.73 1.21
CA VAL A 439 -26.81 -25.82 0.25
C VAL A 439 -25.74 -25.43 -0.78
N VAL A 440 -25.00 -26.42 -1.27
CA VAL A 440 -24.21 -26.27 -2.50
C VAL A 440 -24.85 -27.12 -3.60
N GLY A 441 -25.50 -26.45 -4.55
CA GLY A 441 -26.12 -27.10 -5.70
C GLY A 441 -25.11 -27.27 -6.83
N ILE A 442 -24.99 -28.48 -7.38
CA ILE A 442 -24.14 -28.77 -8.54
C ILE A 442 -24.99 -28.88 -9.80
N ILE A 443 -24.61 -28.10 -10.80
CA ILE A 443 -25.29 -28.00 -12.09
C ILE A 443 -24.27 -28.32 -13.17
N ASP A 444 -24.65 -29.12 -14.16
CA ASP A 444 -23.76 -29.43 -15.27
C ASP A 444 -23.75 -28.33 -16.35
N ALA A 445 -22.84 -28.44 -17.32
CA ALA A 445 -22.71 -27.51 -18.43
C ALA A 445 -23.97 -27.36 -19.30
N SER A 446 -24.90 -28.32 -19.27
CA SER A 446 -26.20 -28.22 -19.97
C SER A 446 -27.23 -27.43 -19.16
N GLY A 447 -26.91 -27.09 -17.91
CA GLY A 447 -27.79 -26.45 -16.96
C GLY A 447 -28.68 -27.42 -16.19
N GLU A 448 -28.53 -28.72 -16.33
CA GLU A 448 -29.27 -29.68 -15.51
C GLU A 448 -28.71 -29.75 -14.08
N HIS A 449 -29.62 -29.71 -13.10
CA HIS A 449 -29.27 -29.96 -11.71
C HIS A 449 -28.87 -31.43 -11.54
N ARG A 450 -27.72 -31.66 -10.92
CA ARG A 450 -27.17 -33.00 -10.70
C ARG A 450 -27.51 -33.50 -9.30
N TYR A 451 -27.13 -32.72 -8.29
CA TYR A 451 -27.33 -33.04 -6.88
C TYR A 451 -26.98 -31.85 -5.99
N ASP A 452 -27.45 -31.91 -4.76
CA ASP A 452 -27.10 -30.98 -3.69
C ASP A 452 -26.10 -31.66 -2.75
N LEU A 453 -25.06 -30.94 -2.34
CA LEU A 453 -24.18 -31.39 -1.27
C LEU A 453 -24.82 -31.05 0.07
N ASP A 454 -24.80 -32.02 0.99
CA ASP A 454 -25.18 -31.82 2.39
C ASP A 454 -24.02 -31.20 3.16
N VAL A 455 -23.73 -29.93 2.87
CA VAL A 455 -22.66 -29.17 3.50
C VAL A 455 -23.10 -27.73 3.74
N THR A 456 -22.76 -27.20 4.91
CA THR A 456 -23.03 -25.81 5.29
C THR A 456 -21.73 -25.02 5.23
N LEU A 457 -21.68 -23.99 4.37
CA LEU A 457 -20.55 -23.06 4.25
C LEU A 457 -20.79 -21.84 5.14
N PRO A 458 -19.72 -21.18 5.64
CA PRO A 458 -19.84 -20.01 6.50
C PRO A 458 -20.58 -18.84 5.80
N PRO A 459 -21.25 -17.95 6.57
CA PRO A 459 -21.94 -16.79 6.01
C PRO A 459 -20.96 -15.86 5.29
N SER A 460 -21.44 -15.21 4.22
CA SER A 460 -20.66 -14.19 3.51
C SER A 460 -20.59 -12.89 4.30
N ARG A 461 -19.39 -12.35 4.45
CA ARG A 461 -19.12 -11.06 5.10
C ARG A 461 -18.85 -9.99 4.04
N TRP A 462 -19.09 -8.73 4.39
CA TRP A 462 -18.76 -7.60 3.51
C TRP A 462 -17.25 -7.48 3.19
N GLU A 463 -16.41 -8.10 4.02
CA GLU A 463 -14.95 -8.15 3.89
C GLU A 463 -14.47 -9.26 2.92
N ASP A 464 -15.35 -10.22 2.62
CA ASP A 464 -14.99 -11.38 1.81
C ASP A 464 -14.77 -10.94 0.35
N THR A 465 -13.61 -11.33 -0.19
CA THR A 465 -13.24 -10.98 -1.55
C THR A 465 -13.48 -12.15 -2.50
N ALA A 466 -13.60 -11.85 -3.80
CA ALA A 466 -13.73 -12.90 -4.81
C ALA A 466 -12.50 -13.82 -4.90
N ASP A 467 -11.36 -13.41 -4.35
CA ASP A 467 -10.08 -14.11 -4.50
C ASP A 467 -9.91 -15.26 -3.50
N LEU A 468 -10.63 -15.22 -2.38
CA LEU A 468 -10.52 -16.21 -1.32
C LEU A 468 -11.92 -16.57 -0.80
N ARG A 469 -12.44 -17.70 -1.29
CA ARG A 469 -13.81 -18.18 -1.02
C ARG A 469 -13.81 -19.49 -0.23
N PRO A 470 -14.92 -19.86 0.42
CA PRO A 470 -15.06 -21.15 1.10
C PRO A 470 -15.25 -22.35 0.15
N TRP A 471 -15.00 -22.19 -1.15
CA TRP A 471 -15.18 -23.24 -2.16
C TRP A 471 -14.09 -23.14 -3.25
N ALA A 472 -13.47 -24.27 -3.60
CA ALA A 472 -12.52 -24.38 -4.71
C ALA A 472 -12.68 -25.69 -5.48
N TRP A 473 -12.68 -25.61 -6.80
CA TRP A 473 -12.63 -26.78 -7.68
C TRP A 473 -11.21 -27.29 -7.85
N ALA A 474 -11.02 -28.61 -7.84
CA ALA A 474 -9.78 -29.20 -8.31
C ALA A 474 -9.56 -28.86 -9.80
N PRO A 475 -8.32 -28.75 -10.30
CA PRO A 475 -8.05 -28.42 -11.70
C PRO A 475 -8.67 -29.39 -12.71
N ASP A 476 -8.93 -30.63 -12.30
CA ASP A 476 -9.62 -31.64 -13.12
C ASP A 476 -11.14 -31.38 -13.27
N GLY A 477 -11.74 -30.54 -12.42
CA GLY A 477 -13.17 -30.24 -12.38
C GLY A 477 -14.05 -31.34 -11.79
N THR A 478 -13.45 -32.46 -11.37
CA THR A 478 -14.14 -33.66 -10.86
C THR A 478 -14.19 -33.72 -9.34
N ARG A 479 -13.37 -32.91 -8.66
CA ARG A 479 -13.31 -32.81 -7.20
C ARG A 479 -13.43 -31.35 -6.75
N ALA A 480 -13.81 -31.15 -5.50
CA ALA A 480 -13.88 -29.83 -4.88
C ALA A 480 -13.51 -29.87 -3.40
N ALA A 481 -12.96 -28.77 -2.92
CA ALA A 481 -12.70 -28.52 -1.50
C ALA A 481 -13.66 -27.44 -1.01
N CYS A 482 -14.24 -27.64 0.17
CA CYS A 482 -15.10 -26.65 0.80
C CYS A 482 -14.73 -26.42 2.26
N LEU A 483 -14.71 -25.16 2.67
CA LEU A 483 -14.60 -24.74 4.07
C LEU A 483 -15.99 -24.72 4.69
N THR A 484 -16.22 -25.56 5.69
CA THR A 484 -17.50 -25.70 6.37
C THR A 484 -17.68 -24.64 7.46
N ALA A 485 -18.93 -24.29 7.78
CA ALA A 485 -19.26 -23.30 8.81
C ALA A 485 -18.74 -23.69 10.21
N ASP A 486 -18.60 -24.99 10.49
CA ASP A 486 -18.02 -25.51 11.73
C ASP A 486 -16.47 -25.57 11.72
N GLY A 487 -15.82 -25.03 10.70
CA GLY A 487 -14.38 -24.82 10.66
C GLY A 487 -13.56 -26.04 10.26
N ARG A 488 -14.03 -26.81 9.27
CA ARG A 488 -13.29 -27.95 8.68
C ARG A 488 -13.18 -27.78 7.17
N ILE A 489 -12.23 -28.47 6.53
CA ILE A 489 -12.20 -28.56 5.07
C ILE A 489 -12.61 -29.96 4.66
N GLU A 490 -13.63 -30.07 3.81
CA GLU A 490 -14.05 -31.33 3.22
C GLU A 490 -13.61 -31.41 1.75
N ILE A 491 -13.05 -32.55 1.37
CA ILE A 491 -12.69 -32.88 -0.01
C ILE A 491 -13.75 -33.82 -0.57
N TRP A 492 -14.37 -33.40 -1.67
CA TRP A 492 -15.46 -34.11 -2.32
C TRP A 492 -15.05 -34.60 -3.70
N SER A 493 -15.41 -35.84 -4.01
CA SER A 493 -15.52 -36.35 -5.37
C SER A 493 -16.91 -36.01 -5.89
N LEU A 494 -16.95 -35.41 -7.07
CA LEU A 494 -18.16 -34.94 -7.73
C LEU A 494 -18.31 -35.68 -9.06
N GLY A 495 -18.24 -37.02 -9.02
CA GLY A 495 -18.40 -37.89 -10.18
C GLY A 495 -19.88 -38.05 -10.57
N GLU A 496 -20.34 -39.32 -10.65
CA GLU A 496 -21.76 -39.66 -10.86
C GLU A 496 -22.65 -39.18 -9.71
N GLY A 497 -22.13 -39.22 -8.48
CA GLY A 497 -22.75 -38.66 -7.28
C GLY A 497 -21.70 -38.01 -6.37
N PRO A 498 -22.13 -37.22 -5.38
CA PRO A 498 -21.23 -36.56 -4.44
C PRO A 498 -20.75 -37.56 -3.38
N GLU A 499 -19.44 -37.72 -3.23
CA GLU A 499 -18.80 -38.54 -2.19
C GLU A 499 -17.75 -37.73 -1.44
N ARG A 500 -17.89 -37.63 -0.11
CA ARG A 500 -16.88 -37.01 0.73
C ARG A 500 -15.69 -37.95 0.90
N MET A 501 -14.57 -37.60 0.28
CA MET A 501 -13.35 -38.39 0.29
C MET A 501 -12.57 -38.23 1.60
N ARG A 502 -12.52 -37.01 2.14
CA ARG A 502 -11.68 -36.67 3.29
C ARG A 502 -12.20 -35.43 4.02
N THR A 503 -11.90 -35.36 5.30
CA THR A 503 -11.97 -34.13 6.10
C THR A 503 -10.57 -33.78 6.59
N LEU A 504 -10.21 -32.50 6.51
CA LEU A 504 -8.94 -31.94 6.93
C LEU A 504 -9.17 -30.96 8.07
N ASP A 505 -8.24 -30.95 9.03
CA ASP A 505 -8.19 -29.95 10.09
C ASP A 505 -7.75 -28.61 9.52
N VAL A 506 -8.34 -27.53 10.05
CA VAL A 506 -8.19 -26.18 9.52
C VAL A 506 -7.49 -25.29 10.54
N PRO A 507 -6.43 -24.54 10.15
CA PRO A 507 -5.86 -23.51 11.01
C PRO A 507 -6.90 -22.48 11.43
N ALA A 508 -6.86 -22.05 12.69
CA ALA A 508 -7.69 -20.95 13.17
C ALA A 508 -7.50 -19.69 12.29
N GLY A 509 -8.60 -19.02 11.95
CA GLY A 509 -8.57 -17.82 11.11
C GLY A 509 -8.52 -18.08 9.59
N THR A 510 -8.59 -19.34 9.15
CA THR A 510 -8.78 -19.66 7.72
C THR A 510 -10.08 -19.03 7.21
N ARG A 511 -9.99 -18.28 6.11
CA ARG A 511 -11.10 -17.57 5.48
C ARG A 511 -11.58 -18.25 4.20
N GLY A 512 -10.70 -18.99 3.53
CA GLY A 512 -11.07 -19.68 2.30
C GLY A 512 -10.05 -20.74 1.88
N VAL A 513 -10.35 -21.32 0.72
CA VAL A 513 -9.60 -22.44 0.16
C VAL A 513 -9.30 -22.17 -1.31
N LEU A 514 -8.12 -22.60 -1.76
CA LEU A 514 -7.69 -22.62 -3.15
C LEU A 514 -7.22 -24.03 -3.50
N TRP A 515 -7.33 -24.42 -4.76
CA TRP A 515 -6.83 -25.70 -5.24
C TRP A 515 -6.00 -25.48 -6.50
N GLY A 516 -4.70 -25.79 -6.42
CA GLY A 516 -3.77 -25.63 -7.54
C GLY A 516 -3.31 -26.96 -8.14
N ALA A 517 -2.21 -26.87 -8.89
CA ALA A 517 -1.58 -28.01 -9.53
C ALA A 517 -1.05 -29.02 -8.51
N ASP A 518 -0.69 -30.22 -8.99
CA ASP A 518 -0.11 -31.31 -8.20
C ASP A 518 -0.94 -31.74 -6.98
N ASP A 519 -2.26 -31.58 -7.09
CA ASP A 519 -3.24 -31.97 -6.07
C ASP A 519 -3.08 -31.21 -4.73
N VAL A 520 -2.58 -29.98 -4.78
CA VAL A 520 -2.34 -29.15 -3.59
C VAL A 520 -3.55 -28.25 -3.30
N VAL A 521 -4.09 -28.39 -2.09
CA VAL A 521 -5.07 -27.51 -1.49
C VAL A 521 -4.37 -26.52 -0.57
N VAL A 522 -4.72 -25.24 -0.73
CA VAL A 522 -4.20 -24.15 0.10
C VAL A 522 -5.33 -23.62 0.97
N MET A 523 -5.11 -23.65 2.28
CA MET A 523 -5.97 -23.04 3.29
C MET A 523 -5.37 -21.67 3.61
N ALA A 524 -6.11 -20.59 3.33
CA ALA A 524 -5.60 -19.24 3.53
C ALA A 524 -6.55 -18.41 4.40
N GLY A 525 -5.96 -17.50 5.17
CA GLY A 525 -6.66 -16.50 5.96
C GLY A 525 -5.85 -15.20 6.01
N GLU A 526 -6.15 -14.33 6.96
CA GLU A 526 -5.45 -13.04 7.10
C GLU A 526 -3.99 -13.19 7.55
N THR A 527 -3.70 -14.21 8.36
CA THR A 527 -2.37 -14.45 8.93
C THR A 527 -1.90 -15.89 8.79
N THR A 528 -2.73 -16.77 8.22
CA THR A 528 -2.47 -18.21 8.14
C THR A 528 -2.42 -18.68 6.69
N LEU A 529 -1.51 -19.60 6.41
CA LEU A 529 -1.36 -20.25 5.11
C LEU A 529 -0.89 -21.69 5.29
N ARG A 530 -1.69 -22.67 4.85
CA ARG A 530 -1.34 -24.09 4.92
C ARG A 530 -1.52 -24.77 3.57
N PHE A 531 -0.52 -25.55 3.18
CA PHE A 531 -0.49 -26.34 1.95
C PHE A 531 -0.62 -27.81 2.29
N VAL A 532 -1.63 -28.47 1.71
CA VAL A 532 -1.93 -29.89 1.96
C VAL A 532 -2.13 -30.61 0.63
N ARG A 533 -1.54 -31.80 0.48
CA ARG A 533 -1.90 -32.69 -0.63
C ARG A 533 -3.29 -33.28 -0.40
N ALA A 534 -4.25 -33.01 -1.28
CA ALA A 534 -5.64 -33.45 -1.10
C ALA A 534 -5.78 -34.97 -0.98
N ALA A 535 -5.09 -35.73 -1.84
CA ALA A 535 -5.16 -37.19 -1.82
C ALA A 535 -4.68 -37.80 -0.50
N THR A 536 -3.54 -37.34 0.03
CA THR A 536 -2.88 -37.97 1.19
C THR A 536 -3.21 -37.30 2.52
N GLY A 537 -3.56 -36.01 2.53
CA GLY A 537 -3.65 -35.18 3.73
C GLY A 537 -2.29 -34.72 4.27
N GLU A 538 -1.20 -34.96 3.53
CA GLU A 538 0.15 -34.53 3.92
C GLU A 538 0.25 -32.99 3.93
N THR A 539 0.63 -32.42 5.06
CA THR A 539 0.97 -30.99 5.15
C THR A 539 2.40 -30.78 4.65
N ILE A 540 2.54 -30.01 3.57
CA ILE A 540 3.82 -29.72 2.92
C ILE A 540 4.34 -28.30 3.22
N GLY A 541 3.48 -27.43 3.75
CA GLY A 541 3.85 -26.12 4.26
C GLY A 541 2.78 -25.60 5.22
N ASP A 542 3.21 -24.94 6.30
CA ASP A 542 2.33 -24.41 7.35
C ASP A 542 2.95 -23.14 7.92
N LEU A 543 2.34 -21.99 7.60
CA LEU A 543 2.86 -20.67 7.95
C LEU A 543 1.80 -19.88 8.73
N SER A 544 2.29 -19.23 9.79
CA SER A 544 1.59 -18.13 10.45
C SER A 544 2.48 -16.89 10.42
N THR A 545 1.92 -15.77 9.97
CA THR A 545 2.60 -14.47 9.83
C THR A 545 2.23 -13.53 10.97
N LEU A 546 2.86 -12.35 11.02
CA LEU A 546 2.64 -11.31 12.05
C LEU A 546 2.97 -11.76 13.48
N ARG A 547 3.86 -12.74 13.61
CA ARG A 547 4.42 -13.10 14.92
C ARG A 547 5.40 -12.02 15.35
N GLU A 548 5.23 -11.51 16.57
CA GLU A 548 6.17 -10.59 17.21
C GLU A 548 6.74 -11.24 18.48
N PRO A 549 7.86 -11.99 18.38
CA PRO A 549 8.55 -12.52 19.54
C PRO A 549 8.92 -11.45 20.57
N PRO A 550 8.85 -11.73 21.88
CA PRO A 550 9.24 -10.80 22.94
C PRO A 550 10.75 -10.52 22.99
N ALA A 551 11.57 -11.39 22.38
CA ALA A 551 13.01 -11.20 22.28
C ALA A 551 13.38 -9.96 21.45
N ALA A 552 14.58 -9.41 21.69
CA ALA A 552 15.10 -8.30 20.90
C ALA A 552 15.23 -8.68 19.42
N ARG A 553 14.76 -7.80 18.52
CA ARG A 553 14.88 -8.02 17.08
C ARG A 553 16.37 -7.94 16.66
N PRO A 554 16.96 -8.96 16.02
CA PRO A 554 18.41 -9.07 15.83
C PRO A 554 19.09 -7.93 15.07
N LEU A 555 18.39 -7.27 14.15
CA LEU A 555 18.92 -6.15 13.36
C LEU A 555 18.44 -4.77 13.85
N GLU A 556 17.89 -4.71 15.06
CA GLU A 556 17.49 -3.47 15.71
C GLU A 556 18.58 -2.98 16.66
N LEU A 557 18.96 -1.71 16.52
CA LEU A 557 19.94 -1.03 17.36
C LEU A 557 19.43 0.35 17.76
N ASP A 558 19.41 0.65 19.06
CA ASP A 558 18.92 1.92 19.61
C ASP A 558 17.48 2.26 19.14
N GLY A 559 16.60 1.25 19.11
CA GLY A 559 15.21 1.36 18.65
C GLY A 559 15.06 1.55 17.13
N ARG A 560 16.14 1.39 16.35
CA ARG A 560 16.14 1.52 14.90
C ARG A 560 16.48 0.21 14.24
N ASP A 561 15.57 -0.24 13.39
CA ASP A 561 15.81 -1.38 12.53
C ASP A 561 16.77 -1.01 11.39
N LEU A 562 18.03 -1.45 11.50
CA LEU A 562 19.09 -1.08 10.56
C LEU A 562 18.91 -1.73 9.19
N TRP A 563 18.13 -2.81 9.11
CA TRP A 563 17.72 -3.40 7.83
C TRP A 563 17.01 -2.38 6.93
N ARG A 564 16.20 -1.44 7.49
CA ARG A 564 15.46 -0.45 6.68
C ARG A 564 16.36 0.35 5.73
N ARG A 565 17.66 0.47 6.05
CA ARG A 565 18.68 1.20 5.26
C ARG A 565 19.42 0.32 4.23
N MET A 566 19.24 -1.00 4.24
CA MET A 566 19.99 -1.96 3.43
C MET A 566 19.35 -2.28 2.06
N ARG A 567 18.87 -1.26 1.32
CA ARG A 567 18.29 -1.48 -0.03
C ARG A 567 19.30 -2.11 -1.03
N PRO A 568 18.90 -3.00 -1.96
CA PRO A 568 17.53 -3.31 -2.35
C PRO A 568 16.97 -4.67 -1.90
N ALA A 569 17.65 -5.53 -1.15
CA ALA A 569 17.11 -6.87 -0.83
C ALA A 569 15.83 -6.83 0.04
N PRO A 570 15.12 -7.95 0.27
CA PRO A 570 14.05 -8.07 1.28
C PRO A 570 14.55 -8.15 2.72
N ASP A 571 13.68 -7.81 3.68
CA ASP A 571 13.96 -7.97 5.13
C ASP A 571 14.42 -9.38 5.43
N PRO A 572 15.66 -9.59 5.94
CA PRO A 572 16.17 -10.92 6.23
C PRO A 572 15.73 -11.42 7.61
N THR A 573 15.06 -10.58 8.42
CA THR A 573 14.68 -10.90 9.80
C THR A 573 13.26 -11.43 9.86
N PHE A 574 13.06 -12.58 10.49
CA PHE A 574 11.75 -13.23 10.63
C PHE A 574 11.55 -13.87 12.00
N ALA A 575 10.29 -14.07 12.38
CA ALA A 575 9.93 -14.83 13.56
C ALA A 575 10.02 -16.33 13.24
N LEU A 576 10.93 -17.02 13.93
CA LEU A 576 11.09 -18.46 13.80
C LEU A 576 9.95 -19.20 14.52
N ASP A 577 9.54 -18.66 15.67
CA ASP A 577 8.41 -19.12 16.48
C ASP A 577 7.81 -17.93 17.29
N GLY A 578 7.01 -18.19 18.33
CA GLY A 578 6.42 -17.14 19.17
C GLY A 578 7.40 -16.47 20.15
N GLU A 579 8.61 -16.99 20.29
CA GLU A 579 9.60 -16.59 21.31
C GLU A 579 10.94 -16.11 20.71
N THR A 580 11.24 -16.51 19.48
CA THR A 580 12.58 -16.43 18.89
C THR A 580 12.56 -15.74 17.52
N TRP A 581 13.49 -14.81 17.32
CA TRP A 581 13.83 -14.24 16.02
C TRP A 581 14.96 -15.01 15.33
N ALA A 582 14.95 -15.00 14.00
CA ALA A 582 16.06 -15.45 13.16
C ALA A 582 16.35 -14.44 12.04
N VAL A 583 17.54 -14.54 11.44
CA VAL A 583 17.94 -13.75 10.26
C VAL A 583 18.49 -14.68 9.20
N ALA A 584 18.02 -14.59 7.95
CA ALA A 584 18.53 -15.38 6.83
C ALA A 584 19.03 -14.47 5.72
N PHE A 585 20.34 -14.52 5.46
CA PHE A 585 20.98 -13.80 4.36
C PHE A 585 20.97 -14.64 3.08
N GLU A 586 20.80 -13.99 1.93
CA GLU A 586 20.60 -14.66 0.63
C GLU A 586 21.76 -15.60 0.26
N GLU A 587 22.98 -15.30 0.73
CA GLU A 587 24.21 -16.04 0.45
C GLU A 587 24.34 -17.34 1.26
N GLY A 588 23.50 -17.53 2.29
CA GLY A 588 23.45 -18.77 3.07
C GLY A 588 23.93 -18.70 4.52
N THR A 589 24.15 -17.50 5.06
CA THR A 589 24.43 -17.32 6.49
C THR A 589 23.10 -17.08 7.22
N VAL A 590 22.88 -17.77 8.33
CA VAL A 590 21.66 -17.67 9.15
C VAL A 590 22.04 -17.38 10.59
N ILE A 591 21.41 -16.37 11.18
CA ILE A 591 21.49 -16.10 12.62
C ILE A 591 20.30 -16.79 13.29
N ALA A 592 20.55 -17.79 14.11
CA ALA A 592 19.53 -18.50 14.87
C ALA A 592 20.15 -19.26 16.06
N PRO A 593 19.37 -19.58 17.11
CA PRO A 593 19.83 -20.50 18.15
C PRO A 593 20.19 -21.88 17.59
N SER A 594 21.13 -22.57 18.23
CA SER A 594 21.51 -23.95 17.87
C SER A 594 20.36 -24.94 18.08
N GLY A 595 20.29 -26.00 17.27
CA GLY A 595 19.30 -27.08 17.45
C GLY A 595 17.92 -26.76 16.88
N ARG A 596 17.82 -25.75 16.00
CA ARG A 596 16.57 -25.26 15.38
C ARG A 596 16.47 -25.61 13.89
N GLU A 597 17.18 -26.65 13.46
CA GLU A 597 17.35 -26.99 12.04
C GLU A 597 16.02 -27.38 11.38
N ASN A 598 15.10 -28.03 12.12
CA ASN A 598 13.79 -28.42 11.59
C ASN A 598 12.88 -27.21 11.37
N GLU A 599 12.87 -26.25 12.29
CA GLU A 599 12.09 -25.01 12.14
C GLU A 599 12.66 -24.13 11.04
N LEU A 600 13.99 -24.08 10.92
CA LEU A 600 14.65 -23.41 9.80
C LEU A 600 14.31 -24.10 8.48
N ASP A 601 14.35 -25.43 8.39
CA ASP A 601 13.93 -26.15 7.18
C ASP A 601 12.45 -25.95 6.90
N ALA A 602 11.57 -25.84 7.89
CA ALA A 602 10.14 -25.55 7.72
C ALA A 602 9.85 -24.13 7.21
N MET A 603 10.73 -23.16 7.49
CA MET A 603 10.56 -21.76 7.09
C MET A 603 11.36 -21.38 5.84
N LEU A 604 12.55 -21.94 5.65
CA LEU A 604 13.49 -21.50 4.63
C LEU A 604 13.54 -22.47 3.45
N ALA A 605 13.88 -21.92 2.29
CA ALA A 605 14.23 -22.70 1.11
C ALA A 605 15.34 -21.99 0.31
N TRP A 606 16.16 -22.77 -0.37
CA TRP A 606 16.98 -22.27 -1.46
C TRP A 606 16.08 -22.05 -2.67
N THR A 607 16.16 -20.90 -3.32
CA THR A 607 15.33 -20.58 -4.48
C THR A 607 16.20 -20.44 -5.71
N VAL A 608 15.86 -21.21 -6.75
CA VAL A 608 16.55 -21.23 -8.05
C VAL A 608 15.70 -20.44 -9.04
N ASP A 609 16.31 -19.46 -9.71
CA ASP A 609 15.63 -18.50 -10.61
C ASP A 609 14.43 -17.78 -9.97
N ARG A 610 14.38 -17.74 -8.63
CA ARG A 610 13.20 -17.27 -7.86
C ARG A 610 11.89 -17.96 -8.24
N ARG A 611 11.97 -19.13 -8.87
CA ARG A 611 10.83 -19.92 -9.39
C ARG A 611 10.66 -21.25 -8.69
N PHE A 612 11.78 -21.88 -8.35
CA PHE A 612 11.78 -23.25 -7.85
C PHE A 612 12.37 -23.28 -6.46
N ALA A 613 11.65 -23.88 -5.51
CA ALA A 613 12.15 -24.10 -4.18
C ALA A 613 12.96 -25.40 -4.11
N TRP A 614 14.03 -25.33 -3.33
CA TRP A 614 14.95 -26.41 -3.04
C TRP A 614 15.10 -26.54 -1.52
N PRO A 615 14.87 -27.74 -0.94
CA PRO A 615 14.88 -27.94 0.50
C PRO A 615 16.14 -27.44 1.20
N LEU A 616 15.98 -26.80 2.36
CA LEU A 616 17.10 -26.28 3.14
C LEU A 616 18.01 -27.43 3.63
N ARG A 617 17.40 -28.48 4.17
CA ARG A 617 18.06 -29.64 4.79
C ARG A 617 19.02 -30.40 3.86
N TRP A 618 18.88 -30.24 2.54
CA TRP A 618 19.76 -30.89 1.56
C TRP A 618 21.15 -30.25 1.47
N GLY A 619 21.30 -28.98 1.82
CA GLY A 619 22.59 -28.28 1.84
C GLY A 619 22.99 -27.70 3.19
N MET A 620 22.01 -27.40 4.06
CA MET A 620 22.10 -26.65 5.32
C MET A 620 22.85 -25.31 5.23
N PRO A 621 22.29 -24.22 5.78
CA PRO A 621 22.97 -22.93 5.80
C PRO A 621 24.07 -22.93 6.87
N ARG A 622 24.93 -21.92 6.83
CA ARG A 622 25.85 -21.65 7.93
C ARG A 622 25.08 -20.96 9.06
N ILE A 623 24.80 -21.69 10.14
CA ILE A 623 24.09 -21.17 11.31
C ILE A 623 25.11 -20.57 12.30
N VAL A 624 24.88 -19.33 12.72
CA VAL A 624 25.70 -18.58 13.68
C VAL A 624 24.81 -17.98 14.78
N PRO A 625 25.35 -17.71 15.98
CA PRO A 625 24.52 -17.30 17.13
C PRO A 625 24.08 -15.84 17.11
N ASP A 626 24.84 -14.95 16.46
CA ASP A 626 24.60 -13.50 16.51
C ASP A 626 25.16 -12.74 15.29
N VAL A 627 24.90 -11.43 15.24
CA VAL A 627 25.35 -10.55 14.16
C VAL A 627 26.89 -10.45 14.11
N PRO A 628 27.63 -10.28 15.22
CA PRO A 628 29.10 -10.31 15.18
C PRO A 628 29.68 -11.56 14.52
N ALA A 629 29.19 -12.76 14.86
CA ALA A 629 29.63 -14.00 14.23
C ALA A 629 29.25 -14.07 12.74
N ALA A 630 28.09 -13.52 12.36
CA ALA A 630 27.71 -13.44 10.95
C ALA A 630 28.65 -12.56 10.11
N LEU A 631 29.15 -11.45 10.67
CA LEU A 631 30.01 -10.49 9.94
C LEU A 631 31.30 -11.12 9.36
N GLU A 632 31.80 -12.21 9.94
CA GLU A 632 32.99 -12.94 9.45
C GLU A 632 32.74 -13.73 8.15
N HIS A 633 31.46 -13.91 7.81
CA HIS A 633 31.02 -14.82 6.76
C HIS A 633 30.20 -14.15 5.66
N LEU A 634 29.71 -12.93 5.92
CA LEU A 634 28.92 -12.15 4.98
C LEU A 634 29.82 -11.50 3.93
N GLU A 635 29.25 -11.29 2.74
CA GLU A 635 29.91 -10.52 1.71
C GLU A 635 30.17 -9.08 2.16
N ALA A 636 31.23 -8.46 1.59
CA ALA A 636 31.69 -7.12 1.97
C ALA A 636 30.61 -6.03 1.91
N HIS A 637 29.68 -6.15 0.95
CA HIS A 637 28.61 -5.18 0.77
C HIS A 637 27.55 -5.26 1.87
N THR A 638 27.24 -6.48 2.34
CA THR A 638 26.31 -6.75 3.44
C THR A 638 26.96 -6.44 4.79
N SER A 639 28.18 -6.93 5.01
CA SER A 639 28.91 -6.71 6.27
C SER A 639 29.21 -5.23 6.53
N GLY A 640 29.54 -4.45 5.49
CA GLY A 640 29.75 -3.00 5.62
C GLY A 640 28.54 -2.23 6.14
N ARG A 641 27.31 -2.69 5.84
CA ARG A 641 26.06 -2.08 6.32
C ARG A 641 25.74 -2.46 7.77
N LEU A 642 26.21 -3.61 8.21
CA LEU A 642 26.02 -4.15 9.57
C LEU A 642 27.20 -3.86 10.50
N TRP A 643 28.19 -3.09 10.05
CA TRP A 643 29.38 -2.75 10.85
C TRP A 643 29.04 -2.08 12.20
N ALA A 644 27.89 -1.41 12.31
CA ALA A 644 27.42 -0.82 13.58
C ALA A 644 27.25 -1.84 14.72
N PHE A 645 27.07 -3.13 14.40
CA PHE A 645 27.00 -4.23 15.36
C PHE A 645 28.38 -4.79 15.76
N HIS A 646 29.46 -4.39 15.09
CA HIS A 646 30.78 -4.93 15.35
C HIS A 646 31.22 -4.66 16.79
N GLY A 647 31.58 -5.71 17.52
CA GLY A 647 32.00 -5.63 18.93
C GLY A 647 30.89 -5.29 19.93
N ARG A 648 29.61 -5.37 19.53
CA ARG A 648 28.46 -5.14 20.41
C ARG A 648 27.71 -6.45 20.67
N THR A 649 27.33 -6.68 21.92
CA THR A 649 26.38 -7.73 22.29
C THR A 649 25.01 -7.09 22.49
N LEU A 650 24.00 -7.59 21.80
CA LEU A 650 22.62 -7.15 22.01
C LEU A 650 22.11 -7.72 23.34
N THR A 651 21.81 -6.85 24.29
CA THR A 651 21.05 -7.21 25.49
C THR A 651 19.57 -7.06 25.21
N ALA A 652 18.74 -7.93 25.81
CA ALA A 652 17.30 -7.74 25.78
C ALA A 652 16.95 -6.32 26.25
N PRO A 653 15.96 -5.65 25.63
CA PRO A 653 15.52 -4.34 26.10
C PRO A 653 15.14 -4.44 27.58
N GLU A 654 15.55 -3.44 28.38
CA GLU A 654 15.04 -3.31 29.74
C GLU A 654 13.50 -3.31 29.70
N PRO A 655 12.82 -3.89 30.70
CA PRO A 655 11.37 -3.82 30.76
C PRO A 655 10.95 -2.36 30.62
N PRO A 656 9.92 -2.07 29.80
CA PRO A 656 9.54 -0.71 29.49
C PRO A 656 9.34 0.06 30.80
N ALA A 657 9.99 1.22 30.90
CA ALA A 657 9.81 2.11 32.02
C ALA A 657 8.30 2.38 32.23
N ALA A 658 7.89 2.63 33.48
CA ALA A 658 6.50 2.96 33.76
C ALA A 658 6.06 4.13 32.87
N TRP A 659 5.00 3.90 32.09
CA TRP A 659 4.42 4.89 31.18
C TRP A 659 3.03 5.30 31.71
N PRO A 660 2.67 6.59 31.70
CA PRO A 660 3.41 7.71 31.11
C PRO A 660 4.65 8.12 31.92
N PRO A 661 5.70 8.67 31.26
CA PRO A 661 6.89 9.16 31.94
C PRO A 661 6.55 10.33 32.89
N PRO A 662 7.43 10.71 33.83
CA PRO A 662 7.20 11.90 34.65
C PRO A 662 6.92 13.15 33.80
N ASN A 663 5.85 13.90 34.11
CA ASN A 663 5.44 15.10 33.36
C ASN A 663 6.31 16.32 33.71
N THR A 664 7.53 16.35 33.18
CA THR A 664 8.55 17.39 33.40
C THR A 664 8.76 18.31 32.21
N ALA A 665 8.29 17.94 31.02
CA ALA A 665 8.42 18.74 29.81
C ALA A 665 7.59 20.03 29.87
N SER A 666 8.09 21.05 29.19
CA SER A 666 7.51 22.37 29.06
C SER A 666 6.85 22.57 27.69
N MET A 667 6.15 23.69 27.56
CA MET A 667 5.66 24.14 26.23
C MET A 667 6.81 24.42 25.27
N ASP A 668 7.97 24.89 25.77
CA ASP A 668 9.14 25.17 24.93
C ASP A 668 9.68 23.90 24.28
N ASP A 669 9.75 22.80 25.04
CA ASP A 669 10.18 21.49 24.51
C ASP A 669 9.27 21.02 23.37
N LEU A 670 7.96 21.28 23.46
CA LEU A 670 7.00 20.93 22.41
C LEU A 670 7.16 21.82 21.15
N PHE A 671 7.42 23.11 21.32
CA PHE A 671 7.76 24.00 20.21
C PHE A 671 9.09 23.63 19.55
N GLU A 672 10.08 23.23 20.33
CA GLU A 672 11.35 22.73 19.82
C GLU A 672 11.16 21.43 19.03
N ALA A 673 10.34 20.49 19.53
CA ALA A 673 10.01 19.27 18.82
C ALA A 673 9.29 19.54 17.49
N PHE A 674 8.32 20.46 17.46
CA PHE A 674 7.69 20.91 16.21
C PHE A 674 8.71 21.54 15.26
N SER A 675 9.54 22.46 15.76
CA SER A 675 10.57 23.15 14.96
C SER A 675 11.58 22.15 14.38
N ALA A 676 12.01 21.17 15.16
CA ALA A 676 12.90 20.10 14.71
C ALA A 676 12.23 19.18 13.66
N ALA A 677 10.93 18.93 13.80
CA ALA A 677 10.17 18.14 12.83
C ALA A 677 10.04 18.87 11.48
N VAL A 678 9.83 20.18 11.47
CA VAL A 678 9.69 20.95 10.22
C VAL A 678 11.03 21.37 9.61
N ALA A 679 12.09 21.55 10.40
CA ALA A 679 13.42 21.93 9.91
C ALA A 679 14.04 20.94 8.91
N LYS A 680 13.58 19.68 8.93
CA LYS A 680 14.02 18.64 7.99
C LYS A 680 13.31 18.68 6.64
N LEU A 681 12.28 19.51 6.48
CA LEU A 681 11.54 19.65 5.22
C LEU A 681 12.29 20.53 4.21
N SER A 682 12.39 20.07 2.96
CA SER A 682 13.09 20.80 1.90
C SER A 682 12.32 22.06 1.45
N PRO A 683 13.02 23.20 1.22
CA PRO A 683 12.46 24.41 0.61
C PRO A 683 11.70 24.19 -0.71
N LYS A 684 12.08 23.18 -1.49
CA LYS A 684 11.44 22.85 -2.78
C LYS A 684 10.05 22.19 -2.64
N ARG A 685 9.66 21.82 -1.41
CA ARG A 685 8.39 21.13 -1.10
C ARG A 685 7.57 21.88 -0.05
N TRP A 686 7.67 23.20 -0.03
CA TRP A 686 6.74 24.03 0.72
C TRP A 686 5.34 23.80 0.14
N THR A 687 4.62 22.85 0.71
CA THR A 687 3.21 22.64 0.44
C THR A 687 2.45 23.85 0.96
N THR A 688 1.19 24.00 0.57
CA THR A 688 0.34 25.07 1.13
C THR A 688 0.22 24.99 2.65
N TRP A 689 0.46 23.83 3.26
CA TRP A 689 0.28 23.62 4.70
C TRP A 689 1.43 24.14 5.58
N LEU A 690 2.69 23.84 5.24
CA LEU A 690 3.83 24.13 6.11
C LEU A 690 3.94 25.61 6.54
N PRO A 691 3.73 26.59 5.64
CA PRO A 691 3.81 27.99 6.03
C PRO A 691 2.70 28.42 6.97
N ASP A 692 1.49 27.92 6.76
CA ASP A 692 0.35 28.20 7.62
C ASP A 692 0.62 27.63 9.03
N ALA A 693 1.20 26.43 9.13
CA ALA A 693 1.62 25.82 10.39
C ALA A 693 2.69 26.65 11.15
N LEU A 694 3.71 27.15 10.44
CA LEU A 694 4.74 28.00 11.02
C LEU A 694 4.19 29.37 11.47
N GLN A 695 3.31 29.97 10.67
CA GLN A 695 2.59 31.19 11.05
C GLN A 695 1.77 30.97 12.31
N GLU A 696 1.05 29.85 12.39
CA GLU A 696 0.23 29.52 13.55
C GLU A 696 1.06 29.33 14.81
N ALA A 697 2.17 28.59 14.73
CA ALA A 697 3.10 28.45 15.84
C ALA A 697 3.67 29.81 16.30
N ALA A 698 3.96 30.72 15.36
CA ALA A 698 4.40 32.08 15.69
C ALA A 698 3.29 32.90 16.39
N VAL A 699 2.04 32.75 15.96
CA VAL A 699 0.87 33.36 16.60
C VAL A 699 0.68 32.83 18.03
N MET A 700 0.86 31.52 18.26
CA MET A 700 0.80 30.95 19.61
C MET A 700 1.89 31.54 20.53
N ARG A 701 3.12 31.71 20.02
CA ARG A 701 4.21 32.40 20.74
C ARG A 701 3.88 33.86 21.05
N ALA A 702 3.32 34.58 20.08
CA ALA A 702 2.88 35.97 20.27
C ALA A 702 1.79 36.10 21.34
N ARG A 703 0.80 35.18 21.37
CA ARG A 703 -0.25 35.14 22.42
C ARG A 703 0.30 34.89 23.82
N ARG A 704 1.49 34.29 23.93
CA ARG A 704 2.22 34.06 25.19
C ARG A 704 3.14 35.24 25.55
N GLY A 705 3.19 36.28 24.71
CA GLY A 705 4.06 37.44 24.86
C GLY A 705 5.53 37.18 24.50
N GLU A 706 5.81 36.08 23.79
CA GLU A 706 7.16 35.61 23.48
C GLU A 706 7.62 36.13 22.10
N SER A 707 7.77 37.45 21.98
CA SER A 707 8.04 38.16 20.71
C SER A 707 9.29 37.65 19.97
N ALA A 708 10.40 37.41 20.68
CA ALA A 708 11.62 36.88 20.09
C ALA A 708 11.45 35.45 19.53
N ALA A 709 10.71 34.59 20.21
CA ALA A 709 10.43 33.23 19.76
C ALA A 709 9.47 33.22 18.55
N ALA A 710 8.46 34.10 18.56
CA ALA A 710 7.58 34.30 17.40
C ALA A 710 8.39 34.77 16.17
N GLN A 711 9.32 35.72 16.36
CA GLN A 711 10.17 36.22 15.29
C GLN A 711 11.09 35.11 14.71
N ALA A 712 11.60 34.21 15.54
CA ALA A 712 12.43 33.09 15.07
C ALA A 712 11.67 32.18 14.10
N LEU A 713 10.40 31.87 14.41
CA LEU A 713 9.53 31.09 13.52
C LEU A 713 9.19 31.85 12.24
N ILE A 714 8.90 33.15 12.34
CA ILE A 714 8.58 33.98 11.16
C ILE A 714 9.77 34.07 10.20
N ARG A 715 11.01 34.14 10.70
CA ARG A 715 12.21 34.14 9.85
C ARG A 715 12.43 32.82 9.10
N SER A 716 11.77 31.74 9.50
CA SER A 716 11.82 30.48 8.77
C SER A 716 10.83 30.43 7.59
N LEU A 717 9.87 31.37 7.52
CA LEU A 717 8.93 31.52 6.41
C LEU A 717 9.61 32.12 5.16
N PRO A 718 9.05 31.91 3.95
CA PRO A 718 9.53 32.53 2.73
C PRO A 718 9.16 34.00 2.78
N ASP A 719 9.93 34.83 2.09
CA ASP A 719 9.75 36.28 2.05
C ASP A 719 8.34 36.69 1.60
N THR A 720 7.64 35.86 0.82
CA THR A 720 6.27 36.11 0.37
C THR A 720 5.19 35.91 1.43
N GLN A 721 5.47 35.18 2.52
CA GLN A 721 4.48 34.86 3.57
C GLN A 721 4.88 35.36 4.95
N ALA A 722 6.19 35.57 5.21
CA ALA A 722 6.68 36.16 6.46
C ALA A 722 5.98 37.49 6.85
N PRO A 723 5.72 38.43 5.91
CA PRO A 723 4.90 39.62 6.15
C PRO A 723 3.55 39.37 6.86
N ARG A 724 2.79 38.38 6.39
CA ARG A 724 1.46 38.06 6.92
C ARG A 724 1.55 37.53 8.34
N ALA A 725 2.51 36.65 8.59
CA ALA A 725 2.74 36.12 9.93
C ALA A 725 3.21 37.22 10.90
N ALA A 726 4.11 38.11 10.45
CA ALA A 726 4.57 39.25 11.24
C ALA A 726 3.42 40.21 11.60
N ALA A 727 2.54 40.54 10.65
CA ALA A 727 1.38 41.40 10.90
C ALA A 727 0.42 40.80 11.94
N TYR A 728 0.10 39.50 11.84
CA TYR A 728 -0.76 38.82 12.82
C TYR A 728 -0.14 38.78 14.22
N ALA A 729 1.13 38.39 14.31
CA ALA A 729 1.84 38.36 15.59
C ALA A 729 1.97 39.76 16.20
N ALA A 730 2.23 40.79 15.39
CA ALA A 730 2.32 42.18 15.83
C ALA A 730 0.97 42.70 16.34
N MET A 731 -0.13 42.41 15.63
CA MET A 731 -1.48 42.74 16.10
C MET A 731 -1.75 42.13 17.49
N ILE A 732 -1.43 40.85 17.67
CA ILE A 732 -1.64 40.14 18.93
C ILE A 732 -0.79 40.74 20.07
N LEU A 733 0.50 40.99 19.82
CA LEU A 733 1.39 41.61 20.79
C LEU A 733 0.94 43.03 21.15
N ALA A 734 0.50 43.82 20.17
CA ALA A 734 0.00 45.17 20.38
C ALA A 734 -1.27 45.18 21.25
N VAL A 735 -2.23 44.30 20.96
CA VAL A 735 -3.46 44.13 21.78
C VAL A 735 -3.12 43.69 23.21
N ALA A 736 -2.06 42.89 23.39
CA ALA A 736 -1.57 42.50 24.71
C ALA A 736 -0.75 43.60 25.43
N GLY A 737 -0.61 44.79 24.84
CA GLY A 737 0.12 45.93 25.41
C GLY A 737 1.63 45.94 25.13
N GLN A 738 2.14 45.07 24.27
CA GLN A 738 3.56 44.99 23.87
C GLN A 738 3.82 45.75 22.56
N ALA A 739 3.49 47.04 22.54
CA ALA A 739 3.54 47.86 21.32
C ALA A 739 4.94 47.98 20.70
N ASP A 740 6.00 48.03 21.51
CA ASP A 740 7.37 48.18 21.00
C ASP A 740 7.86 46.91 20.30
N ASP A 741 7.57 45.75 20.88
CA ASP A 741 7.85 44.45 20.28
C ASP A 741 7.05 44.27 18.98
N ALA A 742 5.77 44.67 18.98
CA ALA A 742 4.93 44.64 17.80
C ALA A 742 5.48 45.52 16.65
N ARG A 743 5.91 46.75 16.96
CA ARG A 743 6.57 47.66 15.99
C ARG A 743 7.87 47.07 15.46
N ALA A 744 8.71 46.50 16.33
CA ALA A 744 9.96 45.86 15.94
C ALA A 744 9.71 44.67 14.98
N LEU A 745 8.64 43.91 15.23
CA LEU A 745 8.29 42.77 14.39
C LEU A 745 7.84 43.20 12.97
N VAL A 746 7.01 44.24 12.87
CA VAL A 746 6.61 44.79 11.55
C VAL A 746 7.80 45.40 10.81
N ALA A 747 8.65 46.16 11.51
CA ALA A 747 9.83 46.80 10.93
C ALA A 747 10.85 45.81 10.36
N ALA A 748 10.95 44.61 10.94
CA ALA A 748 11.88 43.57 10.49
C ALA A 748 11.54 42.97 9.11
N HIS A 749 10.36 43.23 8.56
CA HIS A 749 9.86 42.57 7.34
C HIS A 749 9.48 43.53 6.20
N ASP A 750 9.94 44.79 6.21
CA ASP A 750 9.66 45.87 5.22
C ASP A 750 8.23 45.86 4.62
N PRO A 751 7.29 46.62 5.22
CA PRO A 751 5.89 46.75 4.76
C PRO A 751 5.71 47.17 3.29
N THR A 752 6.73 47.79 2.68
CA THR A 752 6.64 48.30 1.30
C THR A 752 6.89 47.22 0.24
N SER A 753 7.45 46.08 0.65
CA SER A 753 7.74 44.93 -0.21
C SER A 753 6.59 43.91 -0.30
N TRP A 754 5.50 44.15 0.44
CA TRP A 754 4.44 43.16 0.68
C TRP A 754 3.51 43.02 -0.54
N ARG A 755 3.33 41.78 -1.02
CA ARG A 755 2.13 41.47 -1.83
C ARG A 755 0.91 41.55 -0.92
N THR A 756 0.08 42.56 -1.13
CA THR A 756 -1.10 42.81 -0.31
C THR A 756 -2.14 41.71 -0.50
N SER A 757 -2.74 41.28 0.60
CA SER A 757 -3.93 40.40 0.64
C SER A 757 -4.92 40.96 1.67
N PRO A 758 -6.22 40.63 1.58
CA PRO A 758 -7.21 41.02 2.57
C PRO A 758 -6.78 40.70 4.01
N ALA A 759 -6.26 39.49 4.23
CA ALA A 759 -5.79 39.03 5.54
C ALA A 759 -4.61 39.85 6.08
N LEU A 760 -3.64 40.19 5.22
CA LEU A 760 -2.50 41.01 5.59
C LEU A 760 -2.93 42.44 5.95
N ASN A 761 -3.76 43.04 5.09
CA ASN A 761 -4.27 44.40 5.28
C ASN A 761 -5.10 44.49 6.56
N ALA A 762 -5.96 43.50 6.82
CA ALA A 762 -6.73 43.39 8.05
C ALA A 762 -5.84 43.34 9.30
N ALA A 763 -4.84 42.44 9.31
CA ALA A 763 -3.92 42.31 10.43
C ALA A 763 -3.14 43.60 10.69
N MET A 764 -2.73 44.32 9.64
CA MET A 764 -2.11 45.64 9.76
C MET A 764 -3.05 46.70 10.31
N GLY A 765 -4.31 46.72 9.86
CA GLY A 765 -5.34 47.60 10.41
C GLY A 765 -5.55 47.36 11.90
N GLY A 766 -5.65 46.09 12.31
CA GLY A 766 -5.76 45.70 13.71
C GLY A 766 -4.53 46.09 14.54
N PHE A 767 -3.32 45.89 13.99
CA PHE A 767 -2.07 46.35 14.62
C PHE A 767 -2.05 47.87 14.82
N CYS A 768 -2.33 48.65 13.77
CA CYS A 768 -2.35 50.11 13.82
C CYS A 768 -3.36 50.61 14.87
N ALA A 769 -4.56 50.06 14.89
CA ALA A 769 -5.58 50.39 15.88
C ALA A 769 -5.10 50.08 17.31
N ALA A 770 -4.52 48.89 17.51
CA ALA A 770 -4.03 48.46 18.83
C ALA A 770 -2.86 49.30 19.35
N VAL A 771 -2.04 49.92 18.47
CA VAL A 771 -0.99 50.87 18.88
C VAL A 771 -1.45 52.33 18.94
N GLY A 772 -2.73 52.60 18.71
CA GLY A 772 -3.34 53.94 18.77
C GLY A 772 -3.15 54.81 17.53
N ASP A 773 -2.90 54.20 16.37
CA ASP A 773 -2.81 54.89 15.07
C ASP A 773 -4.08 54.64 14.24
N ASP A 774 -5.17 55.31 14.62
CA ASP A 774 -6.48 55.13 13.98
C ASP A 774 -6.48 55.54 12.50
N THR A 775 -5.61 56.48 12.10
CA THR A 775 -5.56 56.97 10.72
C THR A 775 -5.02 55.89 9.78
N ASP A 776 -3.89 55.28 10.13
CA ASP A 776 -3.37 54.17 9.34
C ASP A 776 -4.23 52.90 9.53
N ALA A 777 -4.86 52.71 10.69
CA ALA A 777 -5.80 51.62 10.90
C ALA A 777 -6.96 51.66 9.90
N ASP A 778 -7.65 52.80 9.78
CA ASP A 778 -8.75 52.99 8.83
C ASP A 778 -8.30 52.83 7.38
N ARG A 779 -7.10 53.31 7.06
CA ARG A 779 -6.51 53.13 5.73
C ARG A 779 -6.27 51.65 5.40
N TRP A 780 -5.75 50.88 6.34
CA TRP A 780 -5.47 49.45 6.15
C TRP A 780 -6.76 48.61 6.13
N PHE A 781 -7.73 48.90 7.01
CA PHE A 781 -9.04 48.25 6.97
C PHE A 781 -9.78 48.56 5.67
N GLY A 782 -9.76 49.82 5.19
CA GLY A 782 -10.33 50.20 3.90
C GLY A 782 -9.71 49.38 2.75
N ARG A 783 -8.38 49.28 2.71
CA ARG A 783 -7.68 48.43 1.73
C ARG A 783 -8.04 46.96 1.83
N ALA A 784 -8.30 46.44 3.02
CA ALA A 784 -8.76 45.07 3.18
C ALA A 784 -10.15 44.92 2.54
N LEU A 785 -11.09 45.78 2.93
CA LEU A 785 -12.48 45.76 2.45
C LEU A 785 -12.61 45.94 0.94
N ASP A 786 -11.78 46.78 0.31
CA ASP A 786 -11.75 46.98 -1.15
C ASP A 786 -11.43 45.71 -1.94
N THR A 787 -10.86 44.70 -1.28
CA THR A 787 -10.36 43.46 -1.90
C THR A 787 -11.06 42.19 -1.44
N VAL A 788 -12.04 42.30 -0.53
CA VAL A 788 -12.80 41.18 0.02
C VAL A 788 -14.01 40.88 -0.86
N ALA A 789 -14.17 39.63 -1.27
CA ALA A 789 -15.36 39.15 -1.96
C ALA A 789 -16.59 39.03 -1.03
N ASP A 790 -17.75 38.70 -1.60
CA ASP A 790 -19.00 38.56 -0.85
C ASP A 790 -19.08 37.30 0.04
N SER A 791 -18.07 36.45 0.00
CA SER A 791 -18.02 35.24 0.83
C SER A 791 -17.69 35.54 2.29
N ALA A 792 -18.31 34.80 3.22
CA ALA A 792 -18.00 34.88 4.64
C ALA A 792 -16.54 34.53 4.97
N GLU A 793 -15.91 33.66 4.17
CA GLU A 793 -14.53 33.19 4.35
C GLU A 793 -13.52 34.33 4.25
N GLU A 794 -13.63 35.19 3.22
CA GLU A 794 -12.71 36.32 3.08
C GLU A 794 -12.99 37.44 4.10
N ARG A 795 -14.27 37.61 4.47
CA ARG A 795 -14.71 38.60 5.47
C ARG A 795 -14.26 38.25 6.89
N LEU A 796 -14.06 36.97 7.20
CA LEU A 796 -13.65 36.51 8.53
C LEU A 796 -12.28 37.04 8.98
N HIS A 797 -11.32 37.17 8.07
CA HIS A 797 -10.01 37.75 8.42
C HIS A 797 -10.12 39.21 8.84
N VAL A 798 -10.98 39.99 8.18
CA VAL A 798 -11.24 41.39 8.52
C VAL A 798 -12.05 41.48 9.82
N ALA A 799 -13.10 40.67 9.95
CA ALA A 799 -13.91 40.61 11.16
C ALA A 799 -13.06 40.27 12.41
N ARG A 800 -12.14 39.30 12.30
CA ARG A 800 -11.19 38.96 13.37
C ARG A 800 -10.33 40.15 13.79
N ALA A 801 -9.74 40.85 12.84
CA ALA A 801 -8.88 42.00 13.13
C ALA A 801 -9.67 43.19 13.72
N LEU A 802 -10.88 43.45 13.22
CA LEU A 802 -11.79 44.46 13.79
C LEU A 802 -12.18 44.11 15.23
N THR A 803 -12.58 42.87 15.49
CA THR A 803 -12.91 42.42 16.85
C THR A 803 -11.70 42.51 17.79
N ALA A 804 -10.51 42.10 17.34
CA ALA A 804 -9.28 42.23 18.12
C ALA A 804 -8.93 43.69 18.44
N ALA A 805 -9.26 44.63 17.55
CA ALA A 805 -9.08 46.06 17.73
C ALA A 805 -10.19 46.75 18.55
N GLY A 806 -11.13 45.99 19.13
CA GLY A 806 -12.27 46.54 19.88
C GLY A 806 -13.39 47.13 19.01
N ARG A 807 -13.34 46.93 17.69
CA ARG A 807 -14.35 47.38 16.71
C ARG A 807 -15.38 46.28 16.41
N GLU A 808 -15.91 45.65 17.47
CA GLU A 808 -16.83 44.49 17.34
C GLU A 808 -18.10 44.82 16.56
N GLY A 809 -18.65 46.03 16.71
CA GLY A 809 -19.84 46.46 15.97
C GLY A 809 -19.65 46.42 14.45
N GLU A 810 -18.48 46.82 13.97
CA GLU A 810 -18.14 46.79 12.54
C GLU A 810 -17.94 45.35 12.04
N ALA A 811 -17.32 44.50 12.85
CA ALA A 811 -17.19 43.08 12.54
C ALA A 811 -18.57 42.39 12.40
N ARG A 812 -19.52 42.72 13.28
CA ARG A 812 -20.90 42.23 13.22
C ARG A 812 -21.61 42.68 11.95
N THR A 813 -21.51 43.96 11.60
CA THR A 813 -22.09 44.49 10.35
C THR A 813 -21.49 43.81 9.12
N LEU A 814 -20.17 43.60 9.10
CA LEU A 814 -19.47 42.96 7.99
C LEU A 814 -19.94 41.52 7.75
N LEU A 815 -20.08 40.73 8.82
CA LEU A 815 -20.52 39.33 8.72
C LEU A 815 -22.02 39.20 8.45
N ALA A 816 -22.85 40.10 8.96
CA ALA A 816 -24.29 40.13 8.67
C ALA A 816 -24.59 40.37 7.18
N ALA A 817 -23.68 41.05 6.46
CA ALA A 817 -23.79 41.30 5.04
C ALA A 817 -23.27 40.15 4.15
N ALA A 818 -22.78 39.04 4.73
CA ALA A 818 -22.24 37.91 3.98
C ALA A 818 -23.36 36.96 3.50
N ASP A 819 -23.14 36.25 2.39
CA ASP A 819 -24.09 35.27 1.84
C ASP A 819 -24.04 33.93 2.61
N GLY A 820 -24.45 33.96 3.88
CA GLY A 820 -24.50 32.80 4.78
C GLY A 820 -23.18 32.46 5.48
N PRO A 821 -23.14 31.38 6.29
CA PRO A 821 -21.94 30.95 7.00
C PRO A 821 -20.86 30.40 6.04
N PRO A 822 -19.59 30.30 6.49
CA PRO A 822 -18.51 29.66 5.75
C PRO A 822 -18.87 28.24 5.33
N LYS A 823 -18.46 27.81 4.14
CA LYS A 823 -18.77 26.45 3.64
C LYS A 823 -17.82 25.39 4.20
N HIS A 824 -16.71 25.80 4.81
CA HIS A 824 -15.66 24.92 5.30
C HIS A 824 -15.29 25.17 6.78
N SER A 825 -15.10 24.09 7.56
CA SER A 825 -14.79 24.13 9.00
C SER A 825 -13.47 24.82 9.35
N ARG A 826 -12.53 24.91 8.38
CA ARG A 826 -11.19 25.51 8.53
C ARG A 826 -11.18 26.97 9.00
N MET A 827 -12.29 27.70 8.88
CA MET A 827 -12.38 29.10 9.32
C MET A 827 -13.43 29.31 10.41
N SER A 828 -14.50 28.51 10.40
CA SER A 828 -15.61 28.58 11.34
C SER A 828 -15.19 28.22 12.78
N ALA A 829 -14.54 27.07 12.99
CA ALA A 829 -14.14 26.64 14.33
C ALA A 829 -13.00 27.50 14.94
N PRO A 830 -11.97 27.93 14.18
CA PRO A 830 -11.00 28.92 14.66
C PRO A 830 -11.63 30.25 15.07
N TRP A 831 -12.62 30.73 14.30
CA TRP A 831 -13.36 31.94 14.63
C TRP A 831 -14.14 31.81 15.94
N LEU A 832 -14.85 30.69 16.13
CA LEU A 832 -15.53 30.39 17.37
C LEU A 832 -14.57 30.38 18.57
N SER A 833 -13.42 29.72 18.40
CA SER A 833 -12.37 29.63 19.43
C SER A 833 -11.84 31.01 19.80
N PHE A 834 -11.59 31.86 18.79
CA PHE A 834 -11.18 33.25 19.00
C PHE A 834 -12.23 34.05 19.77
N LEU A 835 -13.51 33.99 19.38
CA LEU A 835 -14.59 34.73 20.04
C LEU A 835 -14.74 34.34 21.51
N LEU A 836 -14.84 33.04 21.80
CA LEU A 836 -15.05 32.55 23.16
C LEU A 836 -13.86 32.88 24.07
N ARG A 837 -12.63 32.70 23.57
CA ARG A 837 -11.42 33.01 24.34
C ARG A 837 -11.18 34.52 24.52
N GLY A 838 -11.66 35.33 23.57
CA GLY A 838 -11.64 36.79 23.67
C GLY A 838 -12.74 37.37 24.55
N GLY A 839 -13.65 36.55 25.10
CA GLY A 839 -14.78 37.00 25.92
C GLY A 839 -15.97 37.52 25.11
N HIS A 840 -16.02 37.25 23.80
CA HIS A 840 -17.09 37.64 22.89
C HIS A 840 -18.22 36.58 22.82
N THR A 841 -18.57 35.96 23.95
CA THR A 841 -19.58 34.86 24.02
C THR A 841 -20.94 35.27 23.46
N GLY A 842 -21.35 36.53 23.63
CA GLY A 842 -22.57 37.07 23.03
C GLY A 842 -22.52 37.04 21.50
N PHE A 843 -21.40 37.42 20.90
CA PHE A 843 -21.22 37.37 19.44
C PHE A 843 -21.23 35.92 18.93
N ALA A 844 -20.57 35.01 19.64
CA ALA A 844 -20.60 33.59 19.30
C ALA A 844 -22.02 33.01 19.33
N ARG A 845 -22.82 33.36 20.36
CA ARG A 845 -24.22 32.92 20.49
C ARG A 845 -25.10 33.48 19.38
N ASP A 846 -24.94 34.73 18.99
CA ASP A 846 -25.72 35.33 17.89
C ASP A 846 -25.45 34.62 16.56
N LEU A 847 -24.18 34.31 16.27
CA LEU A 847 -23.79 33.56 15.08
C LEU A 847 -24.30 32.12 15.10
N LEU A 848 -24.23 31.44 16.26
CA LEU A 848 -24.83 30.11 16.45
C LEU A 848 -26.34 30.15 16.17
N GLY A 849 -27.03 31.19 16.67
CA GLY A 849 -28.44 31.47 16.38
C GLY A 849 -28.72 31.62 14.88
N ALA A 850 -27.82 32.26 14.15
CA ALA A 850 -27.88 32.45 12.70
C ALA A 850 -27.44 31.22 11.87
N GLY A 851 -27.20 30.07 12.51
CA GLY A 851 -26.85 28.82 11.83
C GLY A 851 -25.37 28.67 11.50
N TRP A 852 -24.48 29.40 12.17
CA TRP A 852 -23.04 29.18 12.11
C TRP A 852 -22.61 28.02 13.01
N PHE A 853 -21.41 27.49 12.78
CA PHE A 853 -20.76 26.46 13.61
C PHE A 853 -21.45 25.09 13.60
N ASN A 854 -22.02 24.65 12.47
CA ASN A 854 -22.74 23.36 12.38
C ASN A 854 -21.81 22.13 12.28
N GLU A 855 -20.50 22.36 12.19
CA GLU A 855 -19.49 21.31 12.10
C GLU A 855 -19.20 20.61 13.45
N PRO A 856 -18.81 19.33 13.45
CA PRO A 856 -18.44 18.61 14.68
C PRO A 856 -17.32 19.27 15.49
N GLU A 857 -16.37 19.95 14.84
CA GLU A 857 -15.23 20.64 15.46
C GLU A 857 -15.67 21.76 16.42
N ALA A 858 -16.84 22.37 16.20
CA ALA A 858 -17.40 23.37 17.11
C ALA A 858 -17.63 22.79 18.51
N SER A 859 -18.02 21.50 18.60
CA SER A 859 -18.19 20.82 19.89
C SER A 859 -16.88 20.71 20.67
N GLU A 860 -15.74 20.52 20.01
CA GLU A 860 -14.43 20.50 20.67
C GLU A 860 -14.07 21.88 21.23
N VAL A 861 -14.42 22.95 20.50
CA VAL A 861 -14.19 24.33 20.93
C VAL A 861 -15.04 24.68 22.15
N PHE A 862 -16.33 24.33 22.17
CA PHE A 862 -17.18 24.56 23.34
C PHE A 862 -16.67 23.80 24.57
N VAL A 863 -16.27 22.53 24.41
CA VAL A 863 -15.68 21.73 25.50
C VAL A 863 -14.37 22.36 25.98
N GLY A 864 -13.47 22.71 25.06
CA GLY A 864 -12.15 23.28 25.38
C GLY A 864 -12.20 24.69 25.97
N CYS A 865 -13.24 25.46 25.68
CA CYS A 865 -13.49 26.77 26.29
C CYS A 865 -14.33 26.70 27.57
N GLY A 866 -14.90 25.53 27.89
CA GLY A 866 -15.73 25.36 29.10
C GLY A 866 -17.11 26.00 28.97
N GLU A 867 -17.75 25.88 27.80
CA GLU A 867 -19.05 26.49 27.46
C GLU A 867 -20.17 25.43 27.39
N PRO A 868 -20.61 24.83 28.52
CA PRO A 868 -21.59 23.74 28.51
C PRO A 868 -22.99 24.19 28.05
N GLU A 869 -23.32 25.48 28.18
CA GLU A 869 -24.60 26.03 27.73
C GLU A 869 -24.66 26.14 26.21
N LEU A 870 -23.62 26.71 25.59
CA LEU A 870 -23.52 26.78 24.13
C LEU A 870 -23.40 25.39 23.49
N LEU A 871 -22.69 24.46 24.15
CA LEU A 871 -22.64 23.06 23.72
C LEU A 871 -24.04 22.40 23.75
N ALA A 872 -24.84 22.69 24.77
CA ALA A 872 -26.20 22.18 24.88
C ALA A 872 -27.10 22.77 23.78
N GLU A 873 -27.05 24.10 23.57
CA GLU A 873 -27.80 24.80 22.52
C GLU A 873 -27.43 24.30 21.11
N TRP A 874 -26.14 24.07 20.87
CA TRP A 874 -25.66 23.45 19.64
C TRP A 874 -26.19 22.03 19.46
N GLY A 875 -26.23 21.25 20.54
CA GLY A 875 -26.67 19.86 20.58
C GLY A 875 -28.15 19.64 20.32
N GLU A 876 -29.00 20.62 20.63
CA GLU A 876 -30.44 20.59 20.30
C GLU A 876 -30.67 20.43 18.79
N ARG A 877 -29.74 20.92 17.96
CA ARG A 877 -29.81 20.86 16.50
C ARG A 877 -29.06 19.68 15.87
N HIS A 878 -28.15 19.00 16.59
CA HIS A 878 -27.15 18.08 16.02
C HIS A 878 -27.00 16.73 16.77
N ASN A 879 -28.12 16.14 17.24
CA ASN A 879 -28.10 15.10 18.28
C ASN A 879 -27.54 13.71 17.89
N TRP A 880 -26.31 13.42 18.30
CA TRP A 880 -25.83 12.13 18.87
C TRP A 880 -24.46 12.22 19.61
N TYR A 881 -23.80 13.39 19.65
CA TYR A 881 -22.42 13.54 20.18
C TYR A 881 -22.32 14.31 21.53
N VAL A 882 -23.39 14.97 21.99
CA VAL A 882 -23.30 15.98 23.07
C VAL A 882 -23.36 15.41 24.49
N LYS A 883 -24.10 14.32 24.72
CA LYS A 883 -24.29 13.76 26.07
C LYS A 883 -22.99 13.30 26.74
N GLU A 884 -22.06 12.77 25.96
CA GLU A 884 -20.78 12.23 26.46
C GLU A 884 -19.76 13.34 26.77
N ARG A 885 -19.88 14.49 26.09
CA ARG A 885 -18.93 15.61 26.18
C ARG A 885 -19.33 16.68 27.20
N LEU A 886 -20.61 16.77 27.54
CA LEU A 886 -21.13 17.77 28.49
C LEU A 886 -20.48 17.71 29.89
N PRO A 887 -20.18 16.52 30.48
CA PRO A 887 -19.44 16.45 31.73
C PRO A 887 -18.04 17.07 31.64
N GLU A 888 -17.35 16.89 30.52
CA GLU A 888 -16.03 17.47 30.27
C GLU A 888 -16.10 18.99 30.14
N ALA A 889 -17.06 19.50 29.35
CA ALA A 889 -17.29 20.95 29.23
C ALA A 889 -17.59 21.61 30.59
N ARG A 890 -18.40 20.95 31.45
CA ARG A 890 -18.68 21.42 32.81
C ARG A 890 -17.45 21.44 33.70
N ARG A 891 -16.56 20.45 33.59
CA ARG A 891 -15.28 20.46 34.31
C ARG A 891 -14.40 21.62 33.85
N ASN A 892 -14.40 21.92 32.55
CA ASN A 892 -13.58 22.98 31.97
C ASN A 892 -14.13 24.40 32.21
N ALA A 893 -15.39 24.55 32.62
CA ALA A 893 -16.02 25.86 32.89
C ALA A 893 -15.29 26.67 33.99
N GLY A 894 -14.55 26.01 34.89
CA GLY A 894 -13.70 26.66 35.89
C GLY A 894 -12.29 27.01 35.41
N GLY A 895 -12.02 26.86 34.11
CA GLY A 895 -10.68 26.87 33.53
C GLY A 895 -10.14 25.46 33.37
N ARG A 896 -9.39 25.24 32.28
CA ARG A 896 -8.84 23.93 31.95
C ARG A 896 -7.68 23.56 32.89
N PRO A 897 -7.65 22.33 33.44
CA PRO A 897 -6.51 21.84 34.22
C PRO A 897 -5.22 21.88 33.38
N THR A 898 -4.13 22.37 33.96
CA THR A 898 -2.80 22.41 33.30
C THR A 898 -1.99 21.13 33.52
N LYS A 899 -2.49 20.22 34.36
CA LYS A 899 -1.89 18.92 34.66
C LYS A 899 -2.93 17.82 34.54
N PRO A 900 -2.52 16.61 34.14
CA PRO A 900 -3.42 15.47 34.02
C PRO A 900 -3.99 15.07 35.39
N SER A 901 -5.26 14.71 35.42
CA SER A 901 -5.91 14.06 36.56
C SER A 901 -5.50 12.59 36.66
N GLU A 902 -5.81 11.93 37.79
CA GLU A 902 -5.61 10.49 37.96
C GLU A 902 -6.38 9.66 36.91
N SER A 903 -7.57 10.12 36.53
CA SER A 903 -8.36 9.52 35.46
C SER A 903 -7.68 9.66 34.09
N ASP A 904 -7.03 10.80 33.82
CA ASP A 904 -6.30 11.01 32.56
C ASP A 904 -5.08 10.09 32.50
N LEU A 905 -4.32 9.99 33.59
CA LEU A 905 -3.15 9.08 33.68
C LEU A 905 -3.55 7.61 33.46
N THR A 906 -4.67 7.19 34.03
CA THR A 906 -5.23 5.84 33.83
C THR A 906 -5.58 5.60 32.37
N ALA A 907 -6.33 6.54 31.75
CA ALA A 907 -6.73 6.43 30.35
C ALA A 907 -5.53 6.41 29.39
N LEU A 908 -4.53 7.26 29.64
CA LEU A 908 -3.28 7.25 28.89
C LEU A 908 -2.60 5.88 29.00
N THR A 909 -2.42 5.36 30.22
CA THR A 909 -1.76 4.07 30.46
C THR A 909 -2.44 2.93 29.71
N GLU A 910 -3.77 2.87 29.76
CA GLU A 910 -4.56 1.87 29.03
C GLU A 910 -4.42 2.01 27.52
N ALA A 911 -4.42 3.24 26.99
CA ALA A 911 -4.26 3.50 25.57
C ALA A 911 -2.85 3.11 25.07
N HIS A 912 -1.81 3.40 25.85
CA HIS A 912 -0.44 2.95 25.53
C HIS A 912 -0.32 1.42 25.56
N ALA A 913 -0.92 0.76 26.56
CA ALA A 913 -0.94 -0.70 26.62
C ALA A 913 -1.68 -1.33 25.42
N LYS A 914 -2.74 -0.70 24.91
CA LYS A 914 -3.43 -1.11 23.68
C LYS A 914 -2.55 -0.90 22.45
N LEU A 915 -1.89 0.25 22.35
CA LEU A 915 -0.97 0.58 21.26
C LEU A 915 0.15 -0.47 21.10
N LEU A 916 0.74 -0.92 22.22
CA LEU A 916 1.82 -1.90 22.21
C LEU A 916 1.39 -3.31 21.76
N LYS A 917 0.09 -3.61 21.73
CA LYS A 917 -0.45 -4.89 21.23
C LYS A 917 -0.65 -4.91 19.72
N LEU A 918 -0.64 -3.74 19.07
CA LEU A 918 -0.80 -3.65 17.61
C LEU A 918 0.52 -4.00 16.90
N PRO A 919 0.49 -4.58 15.69
CA PRO A 919 1.69 -4.71 14.86
C PRO A 919 2.35 -3.34 14.64
N ARG A 920 3.68 -3.27 14.64
CA ARG A 920 4.40 -1.98 14.50
C ARG A 920 3.96 -1.16 13.27
N ALA A 921 3.62 -1.80 12.16
CA ALA A 921 3.15 -1.15 10.92
C ALA A 921 1.75 -0.51 11.01
N LYS A 922 1.00 -0.76 12.09
CA LYS A 922 -0.35 -0.23 12.35
C LYS A 922 -0.42 0.72 13.55
N ARG A 923 0.72 1.07 14.14
CA ARG A 923 0.75 1.87 15.37
C ARG A 923 0.63 3.37 15.12
N GLN A 924 0.83 3.85 13.89
CA GLN A 924 1.03 5.28 13.64
C GLN A 924 -0.24 6.11 13.89
N ALA A 925 -1.40 5.66 13.42
CA ALA A 925 -2.67 6.36 13.66
C ALA A 925 -3.03 6.42 15.16
N ASP A 926 -2.84 5.30 15.88
CA ASP A 926 -3.08 5.22 17.32
C ASP A 926 -2.04 6.00 18.13
N THR A 927 -0.78 6.03 17.69
CA THR A 927 0.28 6.86 18.28
C THR A 927 -0.07 8.34 18.15
N ALA A 928 -0.51 8.78 16.97
CA ALA A 928 -0.96 10.15 16.75
C ALA A 928 -2.15 10.52 17.65
N THR A 929 -3.08 9.59 17.81
CA THR A 929 -4.25 9.76 18.70
C THR A 929 -3.84 9.84 20.16
N LEU A 930 -2.92 8.99 20.62
CA LEU A 930 -2.41 9.01 21.98
C LEU A 930 -1.59 10.29 22.28
N ILE A 931 -0.82 10.79 21.31
CA ILE A 931 -0.15 12.10 21.43
C ILE A 931 -1.16 13.23 21.64
N ARG A 932 -2.24 13.26 20.83
CA ARG A 932 -3.32 14.23 20.99
C ARG A 932 -4.01 14.09 22.35
N GLN A 933 -4.27 12.88 22.82
CA GLN A 933 -4.84 12.63 24.16
C GLN A 933 -3.91 13.14 25.27
N ALA A 934 -2.60 12.84 25.19
CA ALA A 934 -1.61 13.31 26.15
C ALA A 934 -1.51 14.84 26.18
N ALA A 935 -1.45 15.49 25.01
CA ALA A 935 -1.46 16.95 24.90
C ALA A 935 -2.76 17.56 25.43
N ARG A 936 -3.92 16.92 25.16
CA ARG A 936 -5.22 17.34 25.69
C ARG A 936 -5.31 17.21 27.22
N ALA A 937 -4.63 16.23 27.82
CA ALA A 937 -4.52 16.09 29.27
C ALA A 937 -3.45 16.98 29.93
N GLY A 938 -2.66 17.73 29.15
CA GLY A 938 -1.53 18.52 29.67
C GLY A 938 -0.30 17.69 30.03
N HIS A 939 -0.19 16.45 29.52
CA HIS A 939 0.94 15.56 29.76
C HIS A 939 1.99 15.64 28.63
N LEU A 940 2.74 16.74 28.59
CA LEU A 940 3.65 17.05 27.49
C LEU A 940 4.81 16.05 27.36
N SER A 941 5.32 15.50 28.47
CA SER A 941 6.38 14.48 28.41
C SER A 941 5.94 13.22 27.67
N ALA A 942 4.69 12.79 27.83
CA ALA A 942 4.15 11.62 27.16
C ALA A 942 3.92 11.89 25.66
N ALA A 943 3.47 13.11 25.31
CA ALA A 943 3.37 13.53 23.91
C ALA A 943 4.75 13.55 23.22
N LEU A 944 5.77 14.10 23.88
CA LEU A 944 7.15 14.16 23.37
C LEU A 944 7.84 12.80 23.27
N ASP A 945 7.57 11.90 24.22
CA ASP A 945 8.09 10.53 24.21
C ASP A 945 7.60 9.74 22.98
N LEU A 946 6.33 9.95 22.58
CA LEU A 946 5.71 9.26 21.45
C LEU A 946 5.99 9.92 20.09
N LEU A 947 6.22 11.24 20.03
CA LEU A 947 6.42 11.97 18.77
C LEU A 947 7.51 11.38 17.85
N PRO A 948 8.68 10.94 18.35
CA PRO A 948 9.72 10.30 17.55
C PRO A 948 9.30 8.98 16.90
N LEU A 949 8.23 8.33 17.37
CA LEU A 949 7.71 7.08 16.81
C LEU A 949 6.90 7.31 15.53
N LEU A 950 6.36 8.52 15.31
CA LEU A 950 5.71 8.87 14.05
C LEU A 950 6.76 9.05 12.94
N PRO A 951 6.46 8.71 11.67
CA PRO A 951 7.41 8.85 10.58
C PRO A 951 7.87 10.30 10.38
N GLN A 952 9.16 10.46 10.09
CA GLN A 952 9.75 11.74 9.68
C GLN A 952 9.83 11.78 8.14
N PRO A 953 9.58 12.92 7.51
CA PRO A 953 9.79 13.09 6.08
C PRO A 953 11.26 12.95 5.69
N ASP A 954 11.56 11.89 4.93
CA ASP A 954 12.88 11.71 4.32
C ASP A 954 12.88 12.08 2.82
N ASP A 955 11.82 11.85 2.04
CA ASP A 955 11.78 12.27 0.61
C ASP A 955 10.38 12.22 -0.09
N GLY A 956 9.27 12.49 0.61
CA GLY A 956 8.08 13.05 -0.06
C GLY A 956 6.79 12.25 -0.27
N GLY A 957 6.38 11.44 0.70
CA GLY A 957 5.06 10.79 0.76
C GLY A 957 3.93 11.66 1.35
N ILE A 958 2.66 11.28 1.18
CA ILE A 958 1.54 11.94 1.88
C ILE A 958 1.56 11.63 3.39
N SER A 959 1.91 10.40 3.79
CA SER A 959 2.15 10.01 5.19
C SER A 959 3.37 10.69 5.82
N SER A 960 4.19 11.38 5.02
CA SER A 960 5.44 11.97 5.49
C SER A 960 5.27 13.28 6.29
N LEU A 961 4.04 13.75 6.52
CA LEU A 961 3.77 14.93 7.34
C LEU A 961 3.20 14.62 8.72
N ASP A 962 3.07 13.36 9.13
CA ASP A 962 2.39 13.02 10.38
C ASP A 962 3.11 13.54 11.62
N ARG A 963 4.43 13.39 11.72
CA ARG A 963 5.16 13.95 12.87
C ARG A 963 5.02 15.48 12.97
N PRO A 964 5.31 16.28 11.93
CA PRO A 964 5.15 17.74 12.05
C PRO A 964 3.68 18.15 12.23
N TRP A 965 2.73 17.46 11.60
CA TRP A 965 1.30 17.72 11.78
C TRP A 965 0.85 17.44 13.21
N VAL A 966 1.16 16.26 13.74
CA VAL A 966 0.78 15.86 15.10
C VAL A 966 1.49 16.70 16.15
N ALA A 967 2.73 17.14 15.91
CA ALA A 967 3.40 18.10 16.77
C ALA A 967 2.65 19.45 16.82
N LEU A 968 2.16 19.95 15.68
CA LEU A 968 1.31 21.14 15.64
C LEU A 968 -0.04 20.91 16.34
N SER A 969 -0.70 19.78 16.09
CA SER A 969 -1.93 19.39 16.80
C SER A 969 -1.72 19.33 18.31
N ALA A 970 -0.60 18.77 18.77
CA ALA A 970 -0.23 18.75 20.17
C ALA A 970 -0.03 20.17 20.72
N LEU A 971 0.60 21.08 19.97
CA LEU A 971 0.71 22.51 20.33
C LEU A 971 -0.67 23.17 20.44
N ARG A 972 -1.55 22.99 19.45
CA ARG A 972 -2.94 23.48 19.49
C ARG A 972 -3.66 22.98 20.73
N LEU A 973 -3.64 21.68 20.96
CA LEU A 973 -4.29 21.07 22.13
C LEU A 973 -3.67 21.54 23.44
N ALA A 974 -2.36 21.74 23.53
CA ALA A 974 -1.73 22.24 24.74
C ALA A 974 -2.07 23.73 25.01
N VAL A 975 -2.16 24.55 23.96
CA VAL A 975 -2.42 26.00 24.06
C VAL A 975 -3.91 26.31 24.19
N THR A 976 -4.76 25.69 23.38
CA THR A 976 -6.19 26.00 23.27
C THR A 976 -7.09 24.86 23.75
N GLY A 977 -6.63 23.61 23.77
CA GLY A 977 -7.48 22.48 24.18
C GLY A 977 -8.45 21.97 23.12
N ALA A 978 -8.43 22.59 21.94
CA ALA A 978 -9.11 22.10 20.74
C ALA A 978 -8.07 22.01 19.61
N ASP A 979 -8.17 21.00 18.75
CA ASP A 979 -7.26 20.86 17.60
C ASP A 979 -7.78 21.70 16.40
N VAL A 980 -7.89 23.00 16.62
CA VAL A 980 -8.32 23.99 15.63
C VAL A 980 -7.23 25.05 15.46
N GLU A 981 -7.20 25.70 14.30
CA GLU A 981 -6.24 26.77 14.03
C GLU A 981 -6.32 27.87 15.10
N VAL A 982 -5.18 28.31 15.60
CA VAL A 982 -5.10 29.34 16.64
C VAL A 982 -5.17 30.74 16.02
N TRP A 983 -6.37 31.33 16.10
CA TRP A 983 -6.63 32.72 15.74
C TRP A 983 -6.45 33.66 16.92
#